data_AF-A0A951D416-F1
#
_entry.id   AF-A0A951D416-F1
#
_cell.length_a   1.000
_cell.length_b   1.000
_cell.length_c   1.000
_cell.angle_alpha   90.00
_cell.angle_beta   90.00
_cell.angle_gamma   90.00
#
_symmetry.space_group_name_H-M   'P 1'
#
loop_
_entity.id
_entity.type
_entity.pdbx_description
1 polymer ?
#
loop_
_entity_poly.entity_id
_entity_poly.type
_entity_poly.pdbx_seq_one_letter_code
_entity_poly.pdbx_strand_id
1 'polypeptide(L)'
;MPRFLGLCLGLALMLIAATAATAAPAALAAPAAPAASAVQAENAKPGDSYWTVATQDPVSPNPPVEGYASATSVRPGGTLSFQVRTNPAARYRIEISRLGWYGGSGGRRITCLVGSTLEKSCSLDEAGIQQPSAPPPDPVTGEIRAGWSVTDTLKVPADWVTGYYLAVFRLTSGPSKGQTGFTPFIVQAPVGDRAAILVQVPTNTWQAYNTWGGRDLYTTPPAVKVSFDRPYAHRLLFSWEYPLIRFLERGRWDVSYATDDDVDADPSILLDHALDMTAGHSEYWTKAMRDGWEAARAAGVNLAFMGANTGFWQVRYEDGGRTMVGYKYASDPELDPTLKTTQFRWLAPARPECELEGVQFQGAIDHAYLDYAVDPAAATDPWFAGTGLGTGSVLPGIVGYELDAITSGCHVPPVTPLLSYSAPPVTSNGPPLRADAVRYTACSGAEVFSSGSMQFAWGLDSWRDPSYADAPPASAGLQQAMTRALADLTQSHVPVPGPPQICIPTASFTASVPQAVVGQPVVFTSTATDQYGQIASEAWDLTGSGRFADAAGATATQTFGSPGLVRVGVRVTDSSGASAATVQALPVCVCPAPGQPEVTGWPPGARNAVACQQIAIGGVQLVRGHLWFEPAAGVGAYSIRTYWIERSASGVHLVRSATYPTAHLAMRLWVRKPRWPILIVVTSRSRSRWLHQQFLLPYRRGGRLTAPGLLTATGCDGTSGRILSTWFGGPRTLPLRVSVIGRGPLTVSLARAGGRTLYRRRVNVRLGAANVSFNARRLRPGVYNIAVYSPHPLPGAGPLVLTALRL
;
A
#
# COMPACT_ATOMS: atom_id res chain seq x y z
N MET A 1 -50.58 -62.54 -4.98
CA MET A 1 -50.46 -63.93 -4.48
C MET A 1 -50.62 -64.88 -5.66
N PRO A 2 -49.95 -66.05 -5.76
CA PRO A 2 -48.62 -66.52 -5.31
C PRO A 2 -47.69 -66.89 -6.51
N ARG A 3 -46.34 -66.77 -6.47
CA ARG A 3 -45.27 -67.72 -6.02
C ARG A 3 -45.27 -69.12 -6.67
N PHE A 4 -44.14 -69.51 -7.31
CA PHE A 4 -43.25 -70.70 -7.11
C PHE A 4 -42.32 -70.85 -8.34
N LEU A 5 -40.99 -70.66 -8.26
CA LEU A 5 -39.89 -71.56 -7.84
C LEU A 5 -39.39 -72.53 -8.93
N GLY A 6 -38.09 -72.50 -9.25
CA GLY A 6 -37.44 -73.46 -10.15
C GLY A 6 -35.95 -73.20 -10.36
N LEU A 7 -35.14 -73.91 -9.57
CA LEU A 7 -33.67 -73.92 -9.48
C LEU A 7 -33.02 -74.59 -10.69
N CYS A 8 -31.83 -74.13 -11.13
CA CYS A 8 -30.85 -74.99 -11.81
C CYS A 8 -29.42 -74.62 -11.38
N LEU A 9 -28.72 -75.62 -10.83
CA LEU A 9 -27.35 -75.61 -10.34
C LEU A 9 -26.41 -76.09 -11.45
N GLY A 10 -25.25 -75.46 -11.63
CA GLY A 10 -24.17 -75.95 -12.49
C GLY A 10 -22.81 -75.43 -12.03
N LEU A 11 -21.98 -76.34 -11.51
CA LEU A 11 -20.63 -76.13 -10.97
C LEU A 11 -19.64 -75.52 -12.00
N ALA A 12 -18.76 -74.61 -11.55
CA ALA A 12 -17.41 -74.49 -12.10
C ALA A 12 -16.42 -73.83 -11.11
N LEU A 13 -15.37 -74.61 -10.78
CA LEU A 13 -14.00 -74.27 -10.35
C LEU A 13 -13.74 -73.08 -9.40
N MET A 14 -13.29 -73.42 -8.18
CA MET A 14 -12.54 -72.53 -7.30
C MET A 14 -11.13 -72.27 -7.86
N LEU A 15 -10.84 -71.02 -8.25
CA LEU A 15 -9.50 -70.45 -8.20
C LEU A 15 -9.43 -69.49 -7.01
N ILE A 16 -8.56 -69.79 -6.05
CA ILE A 16 -8.19 -68.87 -4.97
C ILE A 16 -7.23 -67.84 -5.57
N ALA A 17 -7.74 -66.64 -5.87
CA ALA A 17 -6.93 -65.46 -6.13
C ALA A 17 -7.25 -64.42 -5.05
N ALA A 18 -6.25 -64.08 -4.25
CA ALA A 18 -6.34 -63.08 -3.20
C ALA A 18 -6.65 -61.70 -3.80
N THR A 19 -7.89 -61.22 -3.62
CA THR A 19 -8.25 -59.83 -3.92
C THR A 19 -7.94 -58.98 -2.69
N ALA A 20 -6.89 -58.17 -2.80
CA ALA A 20 -6.66 -57.05 -1.90
C ALA A 20 -7.88 -56.12 -1.97
N ALA A 21 -8.55 -55.91 -0.84
CA ALA A 21 -9.62 -54.93 -0.73
C ALA A 21 -9.04 -53.52 -0.96
N THR A 22 -9.24 -52.97 -2.16
CA THR A 22 -9.07 -51.54 -2.40
C THR A 22 -10.29 -50.84 -1.82
N ALA A 23 -10.14 -50.27 -0.62
CA ALA A 23 -11.10 -49.29 -0.11
C ALA A 23 -11.20 -48.15 -1.13
N ALA A 24 -12.36 -48.03 -1.78
CA ALA A 24 -12.64 -46.87 -2.61
C ALA A 24 -12.57 -45.63 -1.72
N PRO A 25 -11.84 -44.57 -2.11
CA PRO A 25 -11.88 -43.33 -1.37
C PRO A 25 -13.33 -42.83 -1.40
N ALA A 26 -13.90 -42.56 -0.23
CA ALA A 26 -15.18 -41.88 -0.12
C ALA A 26 -15.08 -40.60 -0.95
N ALA A 27 -15.87 -40.50 -2.01
CA ALA A 27 -16.00 -39.27 -2.77
C ALA A 27 -16.51 -38.22 -1.78
N LEU A 28 -15.63 -37.28 -1.40
CA LEU A 28 -16.05 -36.04 -0.75
C LEU A 28 -17.13 -35.44 -1.64
N ALA A 29 -18.36 -35.33 -1.09
CA ALA A 29 -19.42 -34.59 -1.75
C ALA A 29 -18.84 -33.22 -2.15
N ALA A 30 -19.01 -32.84 -3.41
CA ALA A 30 -18.66 -31.50 -3.86
C ALA A 30 -19.30 -30.49 -2.88
N PRO A 31 -18.57 -29.45 -2.45
CA PRO A 31 -19.17 -28.42 -1.61
C PRO A 31 -20.44 -27.94 -2.30
N ALA A 32 -21.56 -27.89 -1.56
CA ALA A 32 -22.80 -27.34 -2.07
C ALA A 32 -22.52 -25.96 -2.66
N ALA A 33 -23.09 -25.66 -3.83
CA ALA A 33 -22.99 -24.31 -4.39
C ALA A 33 -23.44 -23.31 -3.30
N PRO A 34 -22.72 -22.19 -3.11
CA PRO A 34 -23.12 -21.19 -2.14
C PRO A 34 -24.58 -20.79 -2.38
N ALA A 35 -25.33 -20.63 -1.29
CA ALA A 35 -26.73 -20.22 -1.37
C ALA A 35 -26.81 -18.89 -2.13
N ALA A 36 -27.87 -18.74 -2.94
CA ALA A 36 -28.07 -17.50 -3.69
C ALA A 36 -28.23 -16.31 -2.73
N SER A 37 -27.64 -15.16 -3.05
CA SER A 37 -27.80 -13.95 -2.25
C SER A 37 -29.26 -13.46 -2.27
N ALA A 38 -29.62 -12.60 -1.31
CA ALA A 38 -30.97 -12.04 -1.23
C ALA A 38 -31.37 -11.31 -2.53
N VAL A 39 -30.44 -10.55 -3.12
CA VAL A 39 -30.66 -9.84 -4.39
C VAL A 39 -30.83 -10.81 -5.56
N GLN A 40 -30.06 -11.90 -5.60
CA GLN A 40 -30.24 -12.94 -6.62
C GLN A 40 -31.62 -13.61 -6.52
N ALA A 41 -32.06 -13.94 -5.31
CA ALA A 41 -33.36 -14.54 -5.05
C ALA A 41 -34.51 -13.57 -5.39
N GLU A 42 -34.34 -12.27 -5.11
CA GLU A 42 -35.31 -11.24 -5.50
C GLU A 42 -35.42 -11.10 -7.02
N ASN A 43 -34.29 -11.07 -7.74
CA ASN A 43 -34.26 -10.97 -9.19
C ASN A 43 -34.81 -12.18 -9.94
N ALA A 44 -34.92 -13.33 -9.27
CA ALA A 44 -35.60 -14.50 -9.83
C ALA A 44 -37.12 -14.34 -9.90
N LYS A 45 -37.70 -13.35 -9.20
CA LYS A 45 -39.13 -13.05 -9.26
C LYS A 45 -39.48 -12.33 -10.58
N PRO A 46 -40.72 -12.47 -11.09
CA PRO A 46 -41.15 -11.73 -12.28
C PRO A 46 -41.12 -10.22 -12.05
N GLY A 47 -40.57 -9.48 -13.01
CA GLY A 47 -40.64 -8.03 -13.06
C GLY A 47 -41.86 -7.51 -13.83
N ASP A 48 -41.98 -6.18 -13.89
CA ASP A 48 -43.04 -5.46 -14.57
C ASP A 48 -42.53 -4.08 -15.05
N SER A 49 -43.44 -3.29 -15.63
CA SER A 49 -43.15 -1.96 -16.19
C SER A 49 -43.79 -0.80 -15.41
N TYR A 50 -44.34 -1.01 -14.21
CA TYR A 50 -45.04 0.08 -13.50
C TYR A 50 -44.10 1.24 -13.13
N TRP A 51 -42.82 0.94 -12.95
CA TRP A 51 -41.77 1.89 -12.63
C TRP A 51 -41.32 2.76 -13.83
N THR A 52 -41.57 2.35 -15.08
CA THR A 52 -41.07 3.05 -16.27
C THR A 52 -41.70 4.43 -16.47
N VAL A 53 -42.84 4.69 -15.82
CA VAL A 53 -43.47 6.02 -15.81
C VAL A 53 -42.55 7.08 -15.20
N ALA A 54 -41.74 6.69 -14.19
CA ALA A 54 -40.72 7.56 -13.60
C ALA A 54 -39.59 7.92 -14.59
N THR A 55 -39.38 7.11 -15.62
CA THR A 55 -38.30 7.29 -16.60
C THR A 55 -38.76 7.92 -17.91
N GLN A 56 -40.07 7.98 -18.18
CA GLN A 56 -40.60 8.41 -19.47
C GLN A 56 -41.20 9.82 -19.43
N ASP A 57 -41.81 10.23 -18.31
CA ASP A 57 -42.47 11.54 -18.23
C ASP A 57 -41.47 12.67 -17.96
N PRO A 58 -41.38 13.70 -18.82
CA PRO A 58 -40.53 14.87 -18.56
C PRO A 58 -40.89 15.50 -17.23
N VAL A 59 -39.87 15.95 -16.48
CA VAL A 59 -40.13 16.65 -15.22
C VAL A 59 -40.82 17.99 -15.53
N SER A 60 -42.08 18.11 -15.08
CA SER A 60 -42.86 19.35 -15.23
C SER A 60 -42.45 20.36 -14.16
N PRO A 61 -42.34 21.67 -14.49
CA PRO A 61 -42.12 22.73 -13.50
C PRO A 61 -43.23 22.87 -12.44
N ASN A 62 -44.44 22.36 -12.73
CA ASN A 62 -45.56 22.32 -11.80
C ASN A 62 -46.38 21.05 -12.06
N PRO A 63 -45.89 19.88 -11.60
CA PRO A 63 -46.52 18.61 -11.89
C PRO A 63 -47.85 18.48 -11.13
N PRO A 64 -48.86 17.76 -11.71
CA PRO A 64 -50.11 17.50 -11.00
C PRO A 64 -49.95 16.62 -9.76
N VAL A 65 -48.84 15.90 -9.64
CA VAL A 65 -48.46 15.16 -8.43
C VAL A 65 -46.94 15.09 -8.31
N GLU A 66 -46.43 15.31 -7.11
CA GLU A 66 -45.00 15.27 -6.76
C GLU A 66 -44.84 14.99 -5.26
N GLY A 67 -43.64 14.61 -4.84
CA GLY A 67 -43.38 14.32 -3.44
C GLY A 67 -41.93 14.00 -3.17
N TYR A 68 -41.61 13.86 -1.89
CA TYR A 68 -40.30 13.46 -1.40
C TYR A 68 -40.43 12.55 -0.18
N ALA A 69 -39.34 11.86 0.14
CA ALA A 69 -39.23 11.00 1.30
C ALA A 69 -38.51 11.71 2.46
N SER A 70 -38.83 11.33 3.69
CA SER A 70 -38.24 11.89 4.90
C SER A 70 -36.78 11.50 5.13
N ALA A 71 -36.26 10.53 4.36
CA ALA A 71 -34.89 10.08 4.34
C ALA A 71 -34.54 9.54 2.95
N THR A 72 -33.26 9.53 2.61
CA THR A 72 -32.68 8.97 1.37
C THR A 72 -32.60 7.44 1.42
N SER A 73 -32.43 6.88 2.61
CA SER A 73 -32.38 5.44 2.84
C SER A 73 -33.16 5.01 4.09
N VAL A 74 -33.43 3.71 4.19
CA VAL A 74 -34.10 3.08 5.33
C VAL A 74 -33.70 1.61 5.44
N ARG A 75 -33.50 1.10 6.66
CA ARG A 75 -33.25 -0.34 6.89
C ARG A 75 -34.54 -1.15 6.89
N PRO A 76 -34.50 -2.45 6.56
CA PRO A 76 -35.62 -3.37 6.77
C PRO A 76 -36.11 -3.30 8.23
N GLY A 77 -37.42 -3.24 8.42
CA GLY A 77 -38.04 -3.00 9.73
C GLY A 77 -38.01 -1.54 10.19
N GLY A 78 -37.37 -0.63 9.45
CA GLY A 78 -37.40 0.82 9.68
C GLY A 78 -38.69 1.48 9.20
N THR A 79 -38.78 2.80 9.38
CA THR A 79 -39.94 3.60 8.94
C THR A 79 -39.47 4.73 8.06
N LEU A 80 -40.16 4.95 6.94
CA LEU A 80 -39.95 6.06 6.01
C LEU A 80 -41.28 6.78 5.81
N SER A 81 -41.28 8.11 5.80
CA SER A 81 -42.50 8.90 5.55
C SER A 81 -42.42 9.59 4.20
N PHE A 82 -43.56 9.77 3.52
CA PHE A 82 -43.66 10.53 2.28
C PHE A 82 -44.50 11.79 2.48
N GLN A 83 -44.10 12.84 1.78
CA GLN A 83 -44.82 14.11 1.71
C GLN A 83 -45.25 14.29 0.27
N VAL A 84 -46.52 14.05 -0.02
CA VAL A 84 -47.07 14.11 -1.38
C VAL A 84 -47.93 15.36 -1.55
N ARG A 85 -47.76 16.03 -2.68
CA ARG A 85 -48.59 17.15 -3.13
C ARG A 85 -49.35 16.74 -4.38
N THR A 86 -50.64 17.05 -4.42
CA THR A 86 -51.48 16.95 -5.61
C THR A 86 -51.99 18.33 -6.03
N ASN A 87 -52.00 18.63 -7.33
CA ASN A 87 -52.37 19.94 -7.87
C ASN A 87 -53.22 19.86 -9.15
N PRO A 88 -54.55 20.14 -9.09
CA PRO A 88 -55.35 20.36 -7.88
C PRO A 88 -55.46 19.08 -7.02
N ALA A 89 -56.08 19.18 -5.85
CA ALA A 89 -56.34 18.02 -5.00
C ALA A 89 -57.07 16.90 -5.78
N ALA A 90 -56.49 15.71 -5.80
CA ALA A 90 -57.03 14.54 -6.50
C ALA A 90 -56.69 13.26 -5.74
N ARG A 91 -57.44 12.18 -5.95
CA ARG A 91 -57.11 10.90 -5.34
C ARG A 91 -55.83 10.33 -5.93
N TYR A 92 -55.03 9.70 -5.09
CA TYR A 92 -53.77 9.07 -5.49
C TYR A 92 -53.49 7.83 -4.66
N ARG A 93 -52.47 7.09 -5.08
CA ARG A 93 -51.81 6.02 -4.30
C ARG A 93 -50.32 6.05 -4.57
N ILE A 94 -49.54 5.40 -3.71
CA ILE A 94 -48.10 5.22 -3.92
C ILE A 94 -47.84 3.78 -4.38
N GLU A 95 -47.25 3.61 -5.56
CA GLU A 95 -46.81 2.31 -6.08
C GLU A 95 -45.32 2.16 -5.74
N ILE A 96 -44.97 1.22 -4.84
CA ILE A 96 -43.59 0.98 -4.44
C ILE A 96 -42.98 -0.09 -5.33
N SER A 97 -41.91 0.26 -6.05
CA SER A 97 -41.20 -0.66 -6.95
C SER A 97 -39.73 -0.77 -6.57
N ARG A 98 -39.17 -1.98 -6.57
CA ARG A 98 -37.72 -2.21 -6.47
C ARG A 98 -37.15 -2.29 -7.88
N LEU A 99 -36.10 -1.52 -8.14
CA LEU A 99 -35.34 -1.55 -9.40
C LEU A 99 -34.29 -2.67 -9.38
N GLY A 100 -33.91 -3.17 -10.55
CA GLY A 100 -33.03 -4.33 -10.66
C GLY A 100 -32.98 -4.95 -12.06
N TRP A 101 -32.62 -6.22 -12.17
CA TRP A 101 -32.60 -6.93 -13.45
C TRP A 101 -33.97 -7.52 -13.83
N TYR A 102 -34.54 -8.35 -12.96
CA TYR A 102 -35.84 -9.05 -13.14
C TYR A 102 -36.07 -9.63 -14.55
N GLY A 103 -35.11 -10.40 -15.07
CA GLY A 103 -35.22 -11.00 -16.40
C GLY A 103 -35.20 -9.99 -17.57
N GLY A 104 -34.74 -8.77 -17.32
CA GLY A 104 -34.68 -7.67 -18.28
C GLY A 104 -35.74 -6.59 -18.05
N SER A 105 -36.81 -6.87 -17.29
CA SER A 105 -37.92 -5.95 -17.02
C SER A 105 -37.50 -4.70 -16.24
N GLY A 106 -36.37 -4.73 -15.54
CA GLY A 106 -35.80 -3.56 -14.85
C GLY A 106 -36.36 -3.26 -13.48
N GLY A 107 -37.58 -3.68 -13.19
CA GLY A 107 -38.15 -3.45 -11.87
C GLY A 107 -39.30 -4.36 -11.60
N ARG A 108 -39.73 -4.34 -10.36
CA ARG A 108 -40.88 -5.08 -9.87
C ARG A 108 -41.63 -4.22 -8.87
N ARG A 109 -42.92 -4.04 -9.07
CA ARG A 109 -43.82 -3.45 -8.09
C ARG A 109 -43.97 -4.42 -6.92
N ILE A 110 -43.51 -3.99 -5.76
CA ILE A 110 -43.50 -4.78 -4.53
C ILE A 110 -44.87 -4.73 -3.85
N THR A 111 -45.46 -3.53 -3.79
CA THR A 111 -46.76 -3.26 -3.16
C THR A 111 -47.27 -1.88 -3.55
N CYS A 112 -48.52 -1.56 -3.22
CA CYS A 112 -48.96 -0.19 -3.07
C CYS A 112 -49.03 0.22 -1.60
N LEU A 113 -48.98 1.52 -1.35
CA LEU A 113 -49.12 2.18 -0.06
C LEU A 113 -50.21 3.25 -0.17
N VAL A 114 -51.09 3.26 0.84
CA VAL A 114 -52.14 4.27 1.05
C VAL A 114 -52.17 4.61 2.54
N GLY A 115 -51.81 5.84 2.90
CA GLY A 115 -51.59 6.29 4.26
C GLY A 115 -50.49 5.47 4.93
N SER A 116 -50.86 4.46 5.71
CA SER A 116 -49.92 3.51 6.35
C SER A 116 -50.18 2.05 5.99
N THR A 117 -51.12 1.80 5.07
CA THR A 117 -51.54 0.44 4.69
C THR A 117 -50.79 -0.04 3.45
N LEU A 118 -50.07 -1.16 3.58
CA LEU A 118 -49.52 -1.88 2.45
C LEU A 118 -50.57 -2.77 1.80
N GLU A 119 -50.78 -2.59 0.50
CA GLU A 119 -51.86 -3.23 -0.24
C GLU A 119 -51.34 -3.76 -1.58
N LYS A 120 -51.21 -5.09 -1.68
CA LYS A 120 -50.55 -5.76 -2.82
C LYS A 120 -51.36 -5.77 -4.12
N SER A 121 -52.69 -5.69 -4.05
CA SER A 121 -53.55 -5.67 -5.25
C SER A 121 -53.63 -4.29 -5.91
N CYS A 122 -53.18 -3.24 -5.22
CA CYS A 122 -53.17 -1.85 -5.69
C CYS A 122 -54.56 -1.33 -6.09
N SER A 123 -55.60 -1.80 -5.40
CA SER A 123 -57.00 -1.39 -5.57
C SER A 123 -57.37 -0.17 -4.72
N LEU A 124 -56.62 0.10 -3.65
CA LEU A 124 -56.89 1.24 -2.76
C LEU A 124 -56.25 2.53 -3.27
N ASP A 125 -56.87 3.65 -2.89
CA ASP A 125 -56.37 5.01 -3.06
C ASP A 125 -56.89 5.90 -1.91
N GLU A 126 -56.33 7.11 -1.78
CA GLU A 126 -56.77 8.10 -0.81
C GLU A 126 -56.92 9.49 -1.42
N ALA A 127 -57.53 10.40 -0.67
CA ALA A 127 -57.66 11.79 -1.08
C ALA A 127 -56.30 12.51 -0.96
N GLY A 128 -55.79 13.03 -2.08
CA GLY A 128 -54.62 13.88 -2.08
C GLY A 128 -54.89 15.26 -1.49
N ILE A 129 -53.84 15.82 -0.90
CA ILE A 129 -53.86 17.16 -0.33
C ILE A 129 -53.16 18.11 -1.30
N GLN A 130 -53.72 19.30 -1.48
CA GLN A 130 -53.01 20.40 -2.12
C GLN A 130 -52.09 21.03 -1.07
N GLN A 131 -50.79 20.81 -1.22
CA GLN A 131 -49.76 21.44 -0.38
C GLN A 131 -49.22 22.70 -1.07
N PRO A 132 -48.59 23.64 -0.33
CA PRO A 132 -48.04 24.86 -0.89
C PRO A 132 -47.07 24.59 -2.06
N SER A 133 -46.98 25.50 -3.02
CA SER A 133 -45.87 25.48 -3.98
C SER A 133 -44.53 25.74 -3.27
N ALA A 134 -43.41 25.53 -3.97
CA ALA A 134 -42.09 25.85 -3.44
C ALA A 134 -42.06 27.30 -2.89
N PRO A 135 -41.58 27.51 -1.64
CA PRO A 135 -41.38 28.85 -1.11
C PRO A 135 -40.23 29.55 -1.86
N PRO A 136 -40.15 30.89 -1.77
CA PRO A 136 -38.98 31.60 -2.28
C PRO A 136 -37.70 31.09 -1.59
N PRO A 137 -36.57 31.01 -2.30
CA PRO A 137 -35.31 30.60 -1.69
C PRO A 137 -34.88 31.55 -0.58
N ASP A 138 -34.23 31.01 0.46
CA ASP A 138 -33.66 31.82 1.53
C ASP A 138 -32.72 32.89 0.96
N PRO A 139 -32.85 34.17 1.37
CA PRO A 139 -32.11 35.26 0.73
C PRO A 139 -30.61 35.25 1.02
N VAL A 140 -30.15 34.52 2.04
CA VAL A 140 -28.73 34.46 2.43
C VAL A 140 -28.08 33.18 1.89
N THR A 141 -28.73 32.04 2.11
CA THR A 141 -28.18 30.71 1.84
C THR A 141 -28.67 30.12 0.53
N GLY A 142 -29.79 30.61 0.00
CA GLY A 142 -30.48 30.03 -1.14
C GLY A 142 -31.17 28.69 -0.88
N GLU A 143 -31.22 28.25 0.38
CA GLU A 143 -31.91 27.02 0.76
C GLU A 143 -33.41 27.09 0.45
N ILE A 144 -33.98 25.96 0.03
CA ILE A 144 -35.40 25.79 -0.21
C ILE A 144 -35.84 24.51 0.50
N ARG A 145 -36.89 24.60 1.32
CA ARG A 145 -37.58 23.46 1.94
C ARG A 145 -39.04 23.50 1.55
N ALA A 146 -39.63 22.35 1.21
CA ALA A 146 -41.04 22.31 0.82
C ALA A 146 -41.97 22.65 2.00
N GLY A 147 -41.59 22.24 3.22
CA GLY A 147 -42.40 22.46 4.43
C GLY A 147 -43.72 21.69 4.43
N TRP A 148 -43.79 20.58 3.68
CA TRP A 148 -45.00 19.80 3.51
C TRP A 148 -45.26 18.87 4.69
N SER A 149 -46.53 18.67 4.99
CA SER A 149 -46.99 17.69 5.96
C SER A 149 -46.85 16.27 5.43
N VAL A 150 -46.61 15.32 6.34
CA VAL A 150 -46.58 13.88 6.03
C VAL A 150 -47.96 13.45 5.56
N THR A 151 -48.01 12.76 4.42
CA THR A 151 -49.24 12.16 3.88
C THR A 151 -49.27 10.66 4.08
N ASP A 152 -48.12 10.00 3.92
CA ASP A 152 -47.99 8.55 3.98
C ASP A 152 -46.81 8.12 4.86
N THR A 153 -46.90 6.93 5.44
CA THR A 153 -45.84 6.33 6.26
C THR A 153 -45.67 4.86 5.91
N LEU A 154 -44.50 4.53 5.37
CA LEU A 154 -44.07 3.18 5.07
C LEU A 154 -43.35 2.57 6.26
N LYS A 155 -43.94 1.55 6.87
CA LYS A 155 -43.21 0.59 7.70
C LYS A 155 -42.57 -0.44 6.78
N VAL A 156 -41.25 -0.37 6.59
CA VAL A 156 -40.53 -1.27 5.68
C VAL A 156 -40.59 -2.69 6.23
N PRO A 157 -41.19 -3.67 5.52
CA PRO A 157 -41.19 -5.06 5.94
C PRO A 157 -39.76 -5.60 6.11
N ALA A 158 -39.56 -6.47 7.09
CA ALA A 158 -38.24 -7.00 7.44
C ALA A 158 -37.62 -7.90 6.34
N ASP A 159 -38.43 -8.38 5.40
CA ASP A 159 -38.03 -9.23 4.28
C ASP A 159 -37.74 -8.43 2.98
N TRP A 160 -37.80 -7.09 3.02
CA TRP A 160 -37.40 -6.27 1.88
C TRP A 160 -35.90 -6.33 1.66
N VAL A 161 -35.53 -6.66 0.43
CA VAL A 161 -34.14 -6.85 0.02
C VAL A 161 -33.50 -5.50 -0.27
N THR A 162 -32.23 -5.34 0.09
CA THR A 162 -31.46 -4.13 -0.23
C THR A 162 -31.54 -3.78 -1.72
N GLY A 163 -31.59 -2.49 -2.04
CA GLY A 163 -31.73 -2.05 -3.43
C GLY A 163 -32.22 -0.63 -3.58
N TYR A 164 -32.29 -0.21 -4.84
CA TYR A 164 -32.96 1.01 -5.25
C TYR A 164 -34.47 0.78 -5.31
N TYR A 165 -35.22 1.64 -4.65
CA TYR A 165 -36.68 1.64 -4.68
C TYR A 165 -37.20 2.97 -5.21
N LEU A 166 -38.35 2.91 -5.86
CA LEU A 166 -39.12 4.08 -6.26
C LEU A 166 -40.47 4.07 -5.54
N ALA A 167 -40.82 5.21 -4.95
CA ALA A 167 -42.19 5.52 -4.61
C ALA A 167 -42.80 6.32 -5.77
N VAL A 168 -43.68 5.68 -6.55
CA VAL A 168 -44.37 6.30 -7.69
C VAL A 168 -45.75 6.79 -7.24
N PHE A 169 -45.94 8.09 -7.17
CA PHE A 169 -47.20 8.73 -6.81
C PHE A 169 -48.10 8.76 -8.04
N ARG A 170 -49.21 8.02 -8.04
CA ARG A 170 -50.12 7.94 -9.19
C ARG A 170 -51.47 8.55 -8.88
N LEU A 171 -51.90 9.52 -9.68
CA LEU A 171 -53.26 10.05 -9.62
C LEU A 171 -54.28 9.02 -10.13
N THR A 172 -55.30 8.72 -9.33
CA THR A 172 -56.36 7.75 -9.64
C THR A 172 -57.68 8.43 -10.02
N SER A 173 -57.82 9.74 -9.78
CA SER A 173 -58.98 10.55 -10.13
C SER A 173 -58.59 11.92 -10.70
N GLY A 174 -59.60 12.72 -11.07
CA GLY A 174 -59.42 14.10 -11.52
C GLY A 174 -58.98 14.22 -12.98
N PRO A 175 -58.78 15.47 -13.46
CA PRO A 175 -58.47 15.74 -14.87
C PRO A 175 -57.09 15.19 -15.30
N SER A 176 -56.17 15.06 -14.35
CA SER A 176 -54.82 14.52 -14.58
C SER A 176 -54.70 13.04 -14.18
N LYS A 177 -55.83 12.30 -14.11
CA LYS A 177 -55.83 10.87 -13.77
C LYS A 177 -54.83 10.10 -14.64
N GLY A 178 -54.03 9.25 -14.00
CA GLY A 178 -52.99 8.44 -14.64
C GLY A 178 -51.61 9.09 -14.62
N GLN A 179 -51.51 10.41 -14.48
CA GLN A 179 -50.21 11.09 -14.33
C GLN A 179 -49.49 10.68 -13.06
N THR A 180 -48.16 10.74 -13.11
CA THR A 180 -47.29 10.29 -12.04
C THR A 180 -46.21 11.29 -11.67
N GLY A 181 -45.79 11.23 -10.42
CA GLY A 181 -44.54 11.76 -9.91
C GLY A 181 -43.81 10.64 -9.17
N PHE A 182 -42.56 10.85 -8.77
CA PHE A 182 -41.84 9.84 -8.01
C PHE A 182 -40.77 10.42 -7.11
N THR A 183 -40.32 9.63 -6.14
CA THR A 183 -39.08 9.87 -5.39
C THR A 183 -38.34 8.55 -5.20
N PRO A 184 -37.01 8.50 -5.44
CA PRO A 184 -36.21 7.34 -5.13
C PRO A 184 -35.91 7.27 -3.62
N PHE A 185 -35.75 6.06 -3.10
CA PHE A 185 -35.17 5.81 -1.78
C PHE A 185 -34.44 4.47 -1.80
N ILE A 186 -33.48 4.29 -0.90
CA ILE A 186 -32.68 3.07 -0.81
C ILE A 186 -33.13 2.23 0.37
N VAL A 187 -33.33 0.94 0.14
CA VAL A 187 -33.41 -0.01 1.26
C VAL A 187 -32.01 -0.55 1.50
N GLN A 188 -31.49 -0.32 2.70
CA GLN A 188 -30.18 -0.81 3.11
C GLN A 188 -30.21 -2.33 3.33
N ALA A 189 -29.04 -2.96 3.42
CA ALA A 189 -28.95 -4.33 3.91
C ALA A 189 -29.30 -4.40 5.42
N PRO A 190 -29.77 -5.56 5.92
CA PRO A 190 -29.88 -5.79 7.36
C PRO A 190 -28.53 -5.62 8.06
N VAL A 191 -28.55 -5.22 9.34
CA VAL A 191 -27.31 -5.08 10.14
C VAL A 191 -26.57 -6.42 10.20
N GLY A 192 -25.28 -6.39 9.88
CA GLY A 192 -24.41 -7.57 9.88
C GLY A 192 -24.50 -8.43 8.63
N ASP A 193 -25.36 -8.08 7.67
CA ASP A 193 -25.28 -8.61 6.31
C ASP A 193 -24.04 -8.03 5.60
N ARG A 194 -23.29 -8.89 4.92
CA ARG A 194 -21.99 -8.58 4.34
C ARG A 194 -21.95 -9.06 2.90
N ALA A 195 -22.65 -8.33 2.03
CA ALA A 195 -22.58 -8.61 0.61
C ALA A 195 -21.13 -8.49 0.11
N ALA A 196 -20.74 -9.26 -0.89
CA ALA A 196 -19.40 -9.16 -1.45
C ALA A 196 -19.07 -7.75 -1.99
N ILE A 197 -20.08 -7.06 -2.53
CA ILE A 197 -19.97 -5.72 -3.10
C ILE A 197 -20.90 -4.76 -2.37
N LEU A 198 -20.38 -3.62 -1.91
CA LEU A 198 -21.20 -2.47 -1.49
C LEU A 198 -21.17 -1.40 -2.56
N VAL A 199 -22.36 -0.95 -2.97
CA VAL A 199 -22.51 0.15 -3.93
C VAL A 199 -22.98 1.40 -3.19
N GLN A 200 -22.15 2.45 -3.18
CA GLN A 200 -22.51 3.77 -2.69
C GLN A 200 -23.37 4.51 -3.73
N VAL A 201 -24.52 4.98 -3.28
CA VAL A 201 -25.52 5.70 -4.07
C VAL A 201 -25.31 7.21 -3.95
N PRO A 202 -25.11 7.95 -5.06
CA PRO A 202 -24.69 9.35 -5.04
C PRO A 202 -25.85 10.35 -4.79
N THR A 203 -26.55 10.19 -3.66
CA THR A 203 -27.68 11.04 -3.27
C THR A 203 -27.30 12.50 -3.07
N ASN A 204 -26.06 12.80 -2.70
CA ASN A 204 -25.55 14.16 -2.61
C ASN A 204 -25.53 14.84 -3.96
N THR A 205 -25.05 14.14 -5.00
CA THR A 205 -25.06 14.67 -6.36
C THR A 205 -26.48 14.91 -6.85
N TRP A 206 -27.41 13.98 -6.57
CA TRP A 206 -28.81 14.20 -6.92
C TRP A 206 -29.35 15.50 -6.33
N GLN A 207 -28.91 15.83 -5.12
CA GLN A 207 -29.36 17.01 -4.40
C GLN A 207 -28.60 18.29 -4.76
N ALA A 208 -27.31 18.21 -5.09
CA ALA A 208 -26.48 19.33 -5.53
C ALA A 208 -26.99 19.97 -6.83
N TYR A 209 -27.52 19.12 -7.73
CA TYR A 209 -28.11 19.49 -9.02
C TYR A 209 -29.64 19.63 -8.97
N ASN A 210 -30.27 19.55 -7.79
CA ASN A 210 -31.72 19.58 -7.69
C ASN A 210 -32.27 21.01 -7.80
N THR A 211 -32.69 21.40 -9.01
CA THR A 211 -33.25 22.73 -9.31
C THR A 211 -34.67 22.96 -8.79
N TRP A 212 -35.27 22.01 -8.07
CA TRP A 212 -36.64 22.18 -7.54
C TRP A 212 -36.75 23.44 -6.68
N GLY A 213 -37.77 24.25 -6.97
CA GLY A 213 -38.01 25.55 -6.33
C GLY A 213 -37.11 26.69 -6.85
N GLY A 214 -36.25 26.43 -7.84
CA GLY A 214 -35.51 27.44 -8.58
C GLY A 214 -34.10 27.75 -8.10
N ARG A 215 -33.53 26.95 -7.17
CA ARG A 215 -32.10 27.01 -6.80
C ARG A 215 -31.54 25.64 -6.44
N ASP A 216 -30.28 25.47 -6.81
CA ASP A 216 -29.37 24.39 -6.45
C ASP A 216 -27.95 24.97 -6.24
N LEU A 217 -26.90 24.15 -6.16
CA LEU A 217 -25.52 24.63 -5.97
C LEU A 217 -24.89 25.25 -7.23
N TYR A 218 -25.59 25.28 -8.37
CA TYR A 218 -25.08 25.73 -9.66
C TYR A 218 -25.90 26.86 -10.31
N THR A 219 -27.15 27.03 -9.90
CA THR A 219 -28.04 28.10 -10.35
C THR A 219 -27.36 29.44 -10.11
N THR A 220 -27.64 30.47 -10.91
CA THR A 220 -27.06 31.81 -10.69
C THR A 220 -28.10 32.76 -10.10
N PRO A 221 -27.90 33.32 -8.88
CA PRO A 221 -26.82 33.03 -7.94
C PRO A 221 -27.01 31.65 -7.25
N PRO A 222 -25.91 30.97 -6.87
CA PRO A 222 -25.98 29.61 -6.33
C PRO A 222 -26.49 29.62 -4.90
N ALA A 223 -27.20 28.55 -4.52
CA ALA A 223 -27.38 28.24 -3.12
C ALA A 223 -26.06 27.75 -2.53
N VAL A 224 -25.84 28.03 -1.25
CA VAL A 224 -24.76 27.44 -0.44
C VAL A 224 -25.28 26.34 0.50
N LYS A 225 -26.61 26.17 0.57
CA LYS A 225 -27.29 25.12 1.31
C LYS A 225 -28.45 24.56 0.49
N VAL A 226 -28.57 23.24 0.45
CA VAL A 226 -29.65 22.54 -0.25
C VAL A 226 -30.25 21.46 0.65
N SER A 227 -31.58 21.47 0.83
CA SER A 227 -32.27 20.54 1.74
C SER A 227 -32.86 19.34 1.03
N PHE A 228 -32.70 18.14 1.57
CA PHE A 228 -33.35 16.92 1.09
C PHE A 228 -34.87 16.90 1.35
N ASP A 229 -35.42 17.88 2.09
CA ASP A 229 -36.86 18.00 2.36
C ASP A 229 -37.59 18.71 1.21
N ARG A 230 -37.36 18.23 -0.02
CA ARG A 230 -37.97 18.71 -1.25
C ARG A 230 -37.96 17.64 -2.35
N PRO A 231 -38.91 17.69 -3.31
CA PRO A 231 -38.90 16.82 -4.49
C PRO A 231 -37.63 16.94 -5.34
N TYR A 232 -37.31 15.91 -6.12
CA TYR A 232 -36.23 15.94 -7.10
C TYR A 232 -36.72 16.45 -8.46
N ALA A 233 -36.05 17.47 -9.01
CA ALA A 233 -36.36 18.03 -10.32
C ALA A 233 -35.72 17.28 -11.51
N HIS A 234 -34.87 16.26 -11.25
CA HIS A 234 -34.12 15.55 -12.28
C HIS A 234 -34.12 14.04 -12.06
N ARG A 235 -33.80 13.32 -13.12
CA ARG A 235 -33.85 11.85 -13.22
C ARG A 235 -32.47 11.21 -13.22
N LEU A 236 -31.53 11.78 -12.46
CA LEU A 236 -30.09 11.46 -12.54
C LEU A 236 -29.78 9.97 -12.34
N LEU A 237 -30.49 9.30 -11.41
CA LEU A 237 -30.48 7.85 -11.20
C LEU A 237 -30.46 7.03 -12.50
N PHE A 238 -31.28 7.44 -13.45
CA PHE A 238 -31.51 6.70 -14.68
C PHE A 238 -30.47 7.04 -15.74
N SER A 239 -29.99 8.28 -15.76
CA SER A 239 -28.94 8.70 -16.69
C SER A 239 -27.62 7.97 -16.44
N TRP A 240 -27.25 7.75 -15.17
CA TRP A 240 -25.85 7.42 -14.83
C TRP A 240 -25.66 6.08 -14.11
N GLU A 241 -26.55 5.69 -13.19
CA GLU A 241 -26.35 4.55 -12.30
C GLU A 241 -27.05 3.28 -12.80
N TYR A 242 -28.23 3.43 -13.40
CA TYR A 242 -29.12 2.28 -13.60
C TYR A 242 -28.59 1.17 -14.53
N PRO A 243 -27.84 1.46 -15.62
CA PRO A 243 -27.16 0.42 -16.40
C PRO A 243 -26.19 -0.43 -15.58
N LEU A 244 -25.48 0.17 -14.61
CA LEU A 244 -24.59 -0.56 -13.70
C LEU A 244 -25.38 -1.48 -12.77
N ILE A 245 -26.46 -0.99 -12.17
CA ILE A 245 -27.33 -1.79 -11.27
C ILE A 245 -27.84 -3.03 -12.01
N ARG A 246 -28.36 -2.84 -13.22
CA ARG A 246 -28.85 -3.94 -14.07
C ARG A 246 -27.75 -4.93 -14.42
N PHE A 247 -26.54 -4.46 -14.74
CA PHE A 247 -25.39 -5.31 -15.03
C PHE A 247 -25.01 -6.17 -13.83
N LEU A 248 -24.89 -5.57 -12.64
CA LEU A 248 -24.54 -6.27 -11.40
C LEU A 248 -25.58 -7.34 -11.05
N GLU A 249 -26.86 -6.99 -11.06
CA GLU A 249 -27.94 -7.91 -10.70
C GLU A 249 -28.15 -9.00 -11.76
N ARG A 250 -27.98 -8.69 -13.06
CA ARG A 250 -27.99 -9.69 -14.14
C ARG A 250 -26.85 -10.69 -13.98
N GLY A 251 -25.67 -10.20 -13.61
CA GLY A 251 -24.48 -11.00 -13.33
C GLY A 251 -24.60 -11.87 -12.08
N ARG A 252 -25.69 -11.73 -11.32
CA ARG A 252 -25.90 -12.41 -10.04
C ARG A 252 -24.76 -12.10 -9.06
N TRP A 253 -24.30 -10.86 -9.00
CA TRP A 253 -23.35 -10.47 -7.97
C TRP A 253 -24.07 -10.32 -6.62
N ASP A 254 -23.35 -10.61 -5.54
CA ASP A 254 -23.84 -10.38 -4.19
C ASP A 254 -23.58 -8.91 -3.83
N VAL A 255 -24.64 -8.10 -3.88
CA VAL A 255 -24.57 -6.64 -3.81
C VAL A 255 -25.47 -6.10 -2.70
N SER A 256 -24.98 -5.10 -1.99
CA SER A 256 -25.76 -4.24 -1.10
C SER A 256 -25.60 -2.77 -1.48
N TYR A 257 -26.52 -1.92 -1.03
CA TYR A 257 -26.57 -0.51 -1.37
C TYR A 257 -26.65 0.38 -0.12
N ALA A 258 -25.88 1.46 -0.11
CA ALA A 258 -25.88 2.48 0.94
C ALA A 258 -25.83 3.88 0.31
N THR A 259 -26.49 4.87 0.90
CA THR A 259 -26.46 6.25 0.39
C THR A 259 -25.23 7.01 0.89
N ASP A 260 -24.94 8.17 0.29
CA ASP A 260 -23.84 9.02 0.74
C ASP A 260 -23.95 9.38 2.23
N ASP A 261 -25.16 9.65 2.72
CA ASP A 261 -25.41 9.98 4.14
C ASP A 261 -25.28 8.76 5.06
N ASP A 262 -25.52 7.54 4.56
CA ASP A 262 -25.23 6.30 5.31
C ASP A 262 -23.72 6.15 5.52
N VAL A 263 -22.93 6.40 4.46
CA VAL A 263 -21.46 6.32 4.50
C VAL A 263 -20.87 7.46 5.35
N ASP A 264 -21.42 8.67 5.30
CA ASP A 264 -21.00 9.75 6.20
C ASP A 264 -21.28 9.44 7.67
N ALA A 265 -22.48 8.92 7.97
CA ALA A 265 -22.90 8.62 9.33
C ALA A 265 -22.10 7.45 9.94
N ASP A 266 -21.73 6.46 9.13
CA ASP A 266 -20.91 5.32 9.53
C ASP A 266 -19.92 4.92 8.42
N PRO A 267 -18.75 5.57 8.32
CA PRO A 267 -17.76 5.23 7.30
C PRO A 267 -17.18 3.82 7.45
N SER A 268 -17.39 3.17 8.59
CA SER A 268 -16.87 1.82 8.84
C SER A 268 -17.59 0.73 8.05
N ILE A 269 -18.77 1.03 7.46
CA ILE A 269 -19.48 0.09 6.59
C ILE A 269 -18.64 -0.32 5.37
N LEU A 270 -17.71 0.53 4.92
CA LEU A 270 -16.77 0.26 3.83
C LEU A 270 -15.70 -0.80 4.18
N LEU A 271 -15.58 -1.22 5.46
CA LEU A 271 -14.52 -2.16 5.87
C LEU A 271 -14.94 -3.64 5.76
N ASP A 272 -16.22 -3.91 5.55
CA ASP A 272 -16.82 -5.25 5.70
C ASP A 272 -17.13 -5.94 4.35
N HIS A 273 -16.66 -5.38 3.25
CA HIS A 273 -16.90 -5.85 1.88
C HIS A 273 -15.59 -6.29 1.19
N ALA A 274 -15.70 -7.10 0.13
CA ALA A 274 -14.54 -7.41 -0.71
C ALA A 274 -14.25 -6.29 -1.72
N LEU A 275 -15.32 -5.63 -2.16
CA LEU A 275 -15.29 -4.52 -3.12
C LEU A 275 -16.28 -3.43 -2.70
N ASP A 276 -15.78 -2.21 -2.52
CA ASP A 276 -16.62 -1.02 -2.48
C ASP A 276 -16.67 -0.35 -3.85
N MET A 277 -17.85 0.09 -4.25
CA MET A 277 -18.09 0.64 -5.58
C MET A 277 -18.92 1.93 -5.52
N THR A 278 -18.53 2.95 -6.29
CA THR A 278 -19.38 4.12 -6.51
C THR A 278 -20.22 3.92 -7.76
N ALA A 279 -21.49 4.34 -7.72
CA ALA A 279 -22.37 4.31 -8.88
C ALA A 279 -22.48 5.67 -9.56
N GLY A 280 -22.48 5.70 -10.90
CA GLY A 280 -22.79 6.88 -11.70
C GLY A 280 -21.99 8.13 -11.30
N HIS A 281 -22.68 9.25 -11.07
CA HIS A 281 -22.06 10.55 -10.80
C HIS A 281 -21.89 10.83 -9.30
N SER A 282 -20.82 10.34 -8.68
CA SER A 282 -20.59 10.52 -7.24
C SER A 282 -19.71 11.75 -6.92
N GLU A 283 -20.11 12.95 -7.38
CA GLU A 283 -19.31 14.19 -7.32
C GLU A 283 -19.11 14.78 -5.91
N TYR A 284 -20.11 14.64 -5.02
CA TYR A 284 -20.16 15.39 -3.74
C TYR A 284 -19.99 14.50 -2.52
N TRP A 285 -18.83 14.57 -1.88
CA TRP A 285 -18.52 13.77 -0.70
C TRP A 285 -18.25 14.63 0.52
N THR A 286 -18.60 14.14 1.70
CA THR A 286 -18.12 14.75 2.94
C THR A 286 -16.69 14.32 3.24
N LYS A 287 -16.04 15.00 4.19
CA LYS A 287 -14.75 14.56 4.71
C LYS A 287 -14.82 13.14 5.27
N ALA A 288 -15.87 12.81 6.03
CA ALA A 288 -16.03 11.50 6.66
C ALA A 288 -16.14 10.37 5.62
N MET A 289 -16.89 10.60 4.54
CA MET A 289 -16.95 9.66 3.41
C MET A 289 -15.55 9.47 2.80
N ARG A 290 -14.86 10.56 2.43
CA ARG A 290 -13.52 10.47 1.83
C ARG A 290 -12.52 9.74 2.74
N ASP A 291 -12.54 10.01 4.03
CA ASP A 291 -11.72 9.31 5.03
C ASP A 291 -12.05 7.80 5.07
N GLY A 292 -13.34 7.44 4.99
CA GLY A 292 -13.80 6.05 4.96
C GLY A 292 -13.27 5.27 3.75
N TRP A 293 -13.37 5.82 2.54
CA TRP A 293 -12.85 5.21 1.31
C TRP A 293 -11.34 5.03 1.34
N GLU A 294 -10.61 6.04 1.82
CA GLU A 294 -9.15 5.95 1.98
C GLU A 294 -8.77 4.90 3.03
N ALA A 295 -9.54 4.78 4.12
CA ALA A 295 -9.34 3.75 5.15
C ALA A 295 -9.65 2.34 4.63
N ALA A 296 -10.73 2.16 3.85
CA ALA A 296 -11.09 0.89 3.23
C ALA A 296 -9.98 0.39 2.31
N ARG A 297 -9.50 1.25 1.40
CA ARG A 297 -8.32 0.94 0.57
C ARG A 297 -7.12 0.57 1.41
N ALA A 298 -6.80 1.36 2.44
CA ALA A 298 -5.64 1.10 3.30
C ALA A 298 -5.76 -0.20 4.11
N ALA A 299 -6.98 -0.66 4.37
CA ALA A 299 -7.29 -1.95 5.00
C ALA A 299 -7.30 -3.14 4.02
N GLY A 300 -7.09 -2.89 2.72
CA GLY A 300 -7.04 -3.94 1.70
C GLY A 300 -8.39 -4.23 1.02
N VAL A 301 -9.41 -3.40 1.22
CA VAL A 301 -10.68 -3.49 0.49
C VAL A 301 -10.47 -2.98 -0.93
N ASN A 302 -10.89 -3.75 -1.93
CA ASN A 302 -10.79 -3.35 -3.33
C ASN A 302 -11.80 -2.23 -3.63
N LEU A 303 -11.48 -1.34 -4.54
CA LEU A 303 -12.34 -0.20 -4.89
C LEU A 303 -12.68 -0.18 -6.38
N ALA A 304 -13.89 0.25 -6.73
CA ALA A 304 -14.29 0.50 -8.11
C ALA A 304 -15.05 1.83 -8.26
N PHE A 305 -14.54 2.73 -9.09
CA PHE A 305 -15.16 4.00 -9.44
C PHE A 305 -15.79 3.88 -10.83
N MET A 306 -17.12 3.81 -10.89
CA MET A 306 -17.82 3.46 -12.14
C MET A 306 -18.28 4.66 -12.97
N GLY A 307 -17.92 5.87 -12.55
CA GLY A 307 -18.15 7.13 -13.28
C GLY A 307 -16.87 7.96 -13.42
N ALA A 308 -17.06 9.27 -13.58
CA ALA A 308 -15.99 10.26 -13.55
C ALA A 308 -16.37 11.42 -12.63
N ASN A 309 -15.42 12.31 -12.36
CA ASN A 309 -15.58 13.44 -11.46
C ASN A 309 -16.06 12.99 -10.06
N THR A 310 -15.59 11.82 -9.63
CA THR A 310 -15.97 11.24 -8.35
C THR A 310 -15.23 11.94 -7.21
N GLY A 311 -15.91 12.19 -6.10
CA GLY A 311 -15.30 12.79 -4.90
C GLY A 311 -14.59 14.12 -5.19
N PHE A 312 -15.11 14.90 -6.13
CA PHE A 312 -14.49 16.14 -6.59
C PHE A 312 -14.71 17.27 -5.57
N TRP A 313 -15.97 17.51 -5.17
CA TRP A 313 -16.33 18.54 -4.19
C TRP A 313 -16.46 17.97 -2.79
N GLN A 314 -15.79 18.62 -1.83
CA GLN A 314 -16.08 18.44 -0.42
C GLN A 314 -17.34 19.21 -0.03
N VAL A 315 -18.28 18.53 0.64
CA VAL A 315 -19.49 19.10 1.24
C VAL A 315 -19.54 18.79 2.74
N ARG A 316 -20.49 19.42 3.44
CA ARG A 316 -20.81 19.13 4.84
C ARG A 316 -22.30 18.90 5.00
N TYR A 317 -22.69 18.24 6.09
CA TYR A 317 -24.09 18.14 6.49
C TYR A 317 -24.41 19.02 7.70
N GLU A 318 -25.65 19.48 7.71
CA GLU A 318 -26.34 20.09 8.85
C GLU A 318 -27.70 19.41 9.05
N ASP A 319 -28.42 19.78 10.11
CA ASP A 319 -29.80 19.35 10.39
C ASP A 319 -29.98 17.83 10.37
N GLY A 320 -29.01 17.10 10.94
CA GLY A 320 -29.02 15.64 10.99
C GLY A 320 -28.95 14.97 9.61
N GLY A 321 -28.20 15.55 8.67
CA GLY A 321 -28.04 15.02 7.31
C GLY A 321 -29.11 15.50 6.33
N ARG A 322 -30.07 16.32 6.77
CA ARG A 322 -31.17 16.80 5.93
C ARG A 322 -30.85 18.07 5.14
N THR A 323 -29.73 18.72 5.44
CA THR A 323 -29.22 19.84 4.63
C THR A 323 -27.76 19.60 4.28
N MET A 324 -27.47 19.67 2.99
CA MET A 324 -26.12 19.63 2.45
C MET A 324 -25.62 21.06 2.21
N VAL A 325 -24.44 21.35 2.71
CA VAL A 325 -23.77 22.66 2.65
C VAL A 325 -22.64 22.59 1.63
N GLY A 326 -22.57 23.57 0.72
CA GLY A 326 -21.54 23.66 -0.30
C GLY A 326 -21.36 25.10 -0.79
N TYR A 327 -20.28 25.75 -0.38
CA TYR A 327 -20.02 27.14 -0.74
C TYR A 327 -19.45 27.34 -2.14
N LYS A 328 -18.82 26.33 -2.76
CA LYS A 328 -18.31 26.29 -4.15
C LYS A 328 -17.63 27.56 -4.68
N TYR A 329 -18.43 28.57 -5.06
CA TYR A 329 -18.02 29.84 -5.65
C TYR A 329 -18.03 31.02 -4.65
N ALA A 330 -18.59 30.82 -3.46
CA ALA A 330 -18.67 31.77 -2.37
C ALA A 330 -17.57 31.50 -1.32
N SER A 331 -17.30 32.50 -0.48
CA SER A 331 -16.39 32.34 0.66
C SER A 331 -17.05 31.47 1.74
N ASP A 332 -16.44 30.34 2.03
CA ASP A 332 -16.88 29.45 3.10
C ASP A 332 -16.47 30.01 4.48
N PRO A 333 -17.41 30.21 5.43
CA PRO A 333 -17.12 30.72 6.76
C PRO A 333 -16.42 29.72 7.70
N GLU A 334 -16.34 28.44 7.35
CA GLU A 334 -15.65 27.41 8.17
C GLU A 334 -14.19 27.80 8.45
N LEU A 335 -13.70 27.68 9.67
CA LEU A 335 -12.32 28.08 10.02
C LEU A 335 -11.33 26.94 9.85
N ASP A 336 -11.76 25.69 10.03
CA ASP A 336 -10.92 24.52 9.81
C ASP A 336 -10.66 24.34 8.30
N PRO A 337 -9.41 24.49 7.82
CA PRO A 337 -9.09 24.35 6.41
C PRO A 337 -9.39 22.94 5.87
N THR A 338 -9.44 21.92 6.72
CA THR A 338 -9.75 20.54 6.33
C THR A 338 -11.24 20.29 6.15
N LEU A 339 -12.10 21.16 6.68
CA LEU A 339 -13.56 21.06 6.59
C LEU A 339 -14.15 21.98 5.53
N LYS A 340 -13.36 22.86 4.89
CA LYS A 340 -13.82 23.75 3.82
C LYS A 340 -14.58 23.00 2.72
N THR A 341 -15.67 23.58 2.24
CA THR A 341 -16.43 23.05 1.09
C THR A 341 -15.82 23.60 -0.19
N THR A 342 -14.76 22.94 -0.65
CA THR A 342 -14.06 23.22 -1.90
C THR A 342 -13.68 21.90 -2.56
N GLN A 343 -12.95 21.92 -3.66
CA GLN A 343 -12.48 20.67 -4.27
C GLN A 343 -11.49 19.98 -3.35
N PHE A 344 -11.56 18.65 -3.22
CA PHE A 344 -10.65 17.91 -2.33
C PHE A 344 -9.16 18.18 -2.66
N ARG A 345 -8.84 18.30 -3.95
CA ARG A 345 -7.49 18.67 -4.45
C ARG A 345 -7.00 20.06 -4.03
N TRP A 346 -7.87 20.93 -3.50
CA TRP A 346 -7.53 22.29 -3.07
C TRP A 346 -7.69 22.51 -1.55
N LEU A 347 -7.97 21.45 -0.79
CA LEU A 347 -7.91 21.51 0.66
C LEU A 347 -6.47 21.78 1.16
N ALA A 348 -6.34 22.12 2.44
CA ALA A 348 -5.06 22.18 3.12
C ALA A 348 -5.06 21.20 4.30
N PRO A 349 -4.35 20.06 4.21
CA PRO A 349 -3.57 19.57 3.06
C PRO A 349 -4.46 19.15 1.87
N ALA A 350 -3.89 19.18 0.67
CA ALA A 350 -4.58 18.80 -0.57
C ALA A 350 -4.81 17.29 -0.62
N ARG A 351 -5.95 16.85 -1.19
CA ARG A 351 -6.33 15.45 -1.35
C ARG A 351 -6.81 15.19 -2.79
N PRO A 352 -5.93 15.20 -3.80
CA PRO A 352 -6.37 14.99 -5.18
C PRO A 352 -7.01 13.61 -5.38
N GLU A 353 -7.93 13.54 -6.32
CA GLU A 353 -8.75 12.38 -6.66
C GLU A 353 -7.87 11.22 -7.11
N CYS A 354 -6.87 11.50 -7.94
CA CYS A 354 -5.91 10.51 -8.42
C CYS A 354 -5.10 9.81 -7.33
N GLU A 355 -4.95 10.39 -6.14
CA GLU A 355 -4.30 9.69 -5.02
C GLU A 355 -5.18 8.59 -4.43
N LEU A 356 -6.48 8.60 -4.68
CA LEU A 356 -7.42 7.53 -4.32
C LEU A 356 -7.80 6.68 -5.55
N GLU A 357 -8.03 7.32 -6.70
CA GLU A 357 -8.68 6.73 -7.87
C GLU A 357 -7.69 6.38 -9.00
N GLY A 358 -6.45 6.85 -8.94
CA GLY A 358 -5.46 6.71 -10.03
C GLY A 358 -5.69 7.63 -11.23
N VAL A 359 -6.86 8.25 -11.33
CA VAL A 359 -7.25 9.25 -12.34
C VAL A 359 -7.80 10.49 -11.67
N GLN A 360 -7.81 11.61 -12.40
CA GLN A 360 -8.28 12.89 -11.90
C GLN A 360 -9.11 13.61 -12.97
N PHE A 361 -10.19 14.28 -12.55
CA PHE A 361 -11.05 15.07 -13.43
C PHE A 361 -10.28 16.06 -14.30
N GLN A 362 -10.48 15.95 -15.61
CA GLN A 362 -9.87 16.77 -16.67
C GLN A 362 -10.86 17.72 -17.34
N GLY A 363 -12.17 17.44 -17.26
CA GLY A 363 -13.19 18.27 -17.87
C GLY A 363 -14.44 17.51 -18.31
N ALA A 364 -15.39 18.26 -18.86
CA ALA A 364 -16.66 17.78 -19.37
C ALA A 364 -16.82 18.06 -20.87
N ILE A 365 -17.70 17.30 -21.50
CA ILE A 365 -18.11 17.42 -22.89
C ILE A 365 -19.61 17.31 -23.03
N ASP A 366 -20.21 18.34 -23.63
CA ASP A 366 -21.66 18.38 -23.78
C ASP A 366 -22.17 17.37 -24.81
N HIS A 367 -23.06 16.48 -24.37
CA HIS A 367 -23.86 15.58 -25.19
C HIS A 367 -23.10 14.91 -26.35
N ALA A 368 -21.91 14.39 -26.05
CA ALA A 368 -21.11 13.61 -26.98
C ALA A 368 -21.00 12.15 -26.52
N TYR A 369 -20.96 11.25 -27.49
CA TYR A 369 -20.68 9.83 -27.31
C TYR A 369 -19.33 9.54 -27.95
N LEU A 370 -18.28 9.56 -27.15
CA LEU A 370 -16.92 9.33 -27.64
C LEU A 370 -16.48 7.90 -27.37
N ASP A 371 -15.39 7.53 -28.02
CA ASP A 371 -14.95 6.16 -28.14
C ASP A 371 -13.73 5.89 -27.27
N TYR A 372 -13.78 4.81 -26.47
CA TYR A 372 -12.58 4.31 -25.83
C TYR A 372 -11.78 3.44 -26.82
N ALA A 373 -10.46 3.62 -26.86
CA ALA A 373 -9.55 2.67 -27.47
C ALA A 373 -8.92 1.78 -26.40
N VAL A 374 -8.79 0.48 -26.68
CA VAL A 374 -8.11 -0.47 -25.78
C VAL A 374 -6.61 -0.20 -25.76
N ASP A 375 -6.06 0.06 -24.58
CA ASP A 375 -4.65 0.34 -24.39
C ASP A 375 -3.78 -0.91 -24.64
N PRO A 376 -2.52 -0.78 -25.13
CA PRO A 376 -1.59 -1.89 -25.19
C PRO A 376 -1.50 -2.75 -23.92
N ALA A 377 -1.56 -2.14 -22.73
CA ALA A 377 -1.44 -2.86 -21.46
C ALA A 377 -2.64 -3.80 -21.20
N ALA A 378 -3.85 -3.42 -21.62
CA ALA A 378 -5.03 -4.27 -21.51
C ALA A 378 -4.91 -5.58 -22.29
N ALA A 379 -4.17 -5.62 -23.40
CA ALA A 379 -4.04 -6.84 -24.21
C ALA A 379 -3.34 -7.99 -23.46
N THR A 380 -2.57 -7.69 -22.42
CA THR A 380 -1.92 -8.68 -21.54
C THR A 380 -2.60 -8.80 -20.17
N ASP A 381 -3.62 -7.98 -19.91
CA ASP A 381 -4.32 -7.99 -18.63
C ASP A 381 -5.29 -9.19 -18.52
N PRO A 382 -5.31 -9.93 -17.40
CA PRO A 382 -6.20 -11.08 -17.22
C PRO A 382 -7.69 -10.77 -17.39
N TRP A 383 -8.14 -9.54 -17.10
CA TRP A 383 -9.55 -9.16 -17.25
C TRP A 383 -9.98 -9.19 -18.72
N PHE A 384 -9.08 -8.86 -19.64
CA PHE A 384 -9.37 -8.81 -21.08
C PHE A 384 -9.15 -10.13 -21.83
N ALA A 385 -8.59 -11.15 -21.16
CA ALA A 385 -8.24 -12.43 -21.79
C ALA A 385 -9.47 -13.11 -22.44
N GLY A 386 -9.48 -13.29 -23.77
CA GLY A 386 -10.59 -13.97 -24.45
C GLY A 386 -11.90 -13.17 -24.51
N THR A 387 -11.83 -11.85 -24.40
CA THR A 387 -12.94 -10.90 -24.66
C THR A 387 -13.12 -10.58 -26.14
N GLY A 388 -12.11 -10.88 -26.97
CA GLY A 388 -12.03 -10.43 -28.36
C GLY A 388 -11.53 -8.98 -28.52
N LEU A 389 -11.28 -8.27 -27.43
CA LEU A 389 -10.71 -6.93 -27.42
C LEU A 389 -9.17 -7.00 -27.41
N GLY A 390 -8.54 -6.59 -28.51
CA GLY A 390 -7.09 -6.40 -28.62
C GLY A 390 -6.69 -4.93 -28.59
N THR A 391 -5.39 -4.63 -28.53
CA THR A 391 -4.85 -3.27 -28.59
C THR A 391 -5.45 -2.47 -29.76
N GLY A 392 -5.95 -1.27 -29.47
CA GLY A 392 -6.58 -0.38 -30.45
C GLY A 392 -8.01 -0.77 -30.84
N SER A 393 -8.59 -1.82 -30.25
CA SER A 393 -10.03 -2.08 -30.41
C SER A 393 -10.82 -0.90 -29.88
N VAL A 394 -11.93 -0.58 -30.55
CA VAL A 394 -12.77 0.56 -30.20
C VAL A 394 -14.02 0.09 -29.46
N LEU A 395 -14.31 0.76 -28.34
CA LEU A 395 -15.55 0.66 -27.58
C LEU A 395 -16.35 1.94 -27.81
N PRO A 396 -17.39 1.90 -28.66
CA PRO A 396 -18.03 3.12 -29.12
C PRO A 396 -18.96 3.75 -28.09
N GLY A 397 -18.93 5.08 -28.00
CA GLY A 397 -19.90 5.90 -27.27
C GLY A 397 -20.03 5.64 -25.76
N ILE A 398 -18.92 5.33 -25.10
CA ILE A 398 -18.85 5.12 -23.63
C ILE A 398 -17.91 6.12 -22.94
N VAL A 399 -17.49 7.16 -23.66
CA VAL A 399 -16.64 8.25 -23.16
C VAL A 399 -17.39 9.57 -23.19
N GLY A 400 -17.51 10.19 -22.02
CA GLY A 400 -18.33 11.38 -21.74
C GLY A 400 -19.17 11.13 -20.50
N TYR A 401 -20.09 11.98 -20.06
CA TYR A 401 -20.15 13.43 -20.20
C TYR A 401 -18.94 14.10 -19.51
N GLU A 402 -18.40 13.49 -18.45
CA GLU A 402 -17.22 13.93 -17.73
C GLU A 402 -16.11 12.90 -17.78
N LEU A 403 -14.87 13.40 -17.74
CA LEU A 403 -13.69 12.63 -18.05
C LEU A 403 -12.62 12.79 -16.97
N ASP A 404 -12.16 11.66 -16.44
CA ASP A 404 -10.99 11.60 -15.58
C ASP A 404 -9.86 10.89 -16.32
N ALA A 405 -8.64 11.37 -16.15
CA ALA A 405 -7.46 10.83 -16.82
C ALA A 405 -6.27 10.73 -15.87
N ILE A 406 -5.29 9.92 -16.27
CA ILE A 406 -4.02 9.81 -15.57
C ILE A 406 -3.35 11.18 -15.57
N THR A 407 -3.06 11.67 -14.37
CA THR A 407 -2.48 13.00 -14.15
C THR A 407 -1.14 12.90 -13.43
N SER A 408 -0.16 13.69 -13.87
CA SER A 408 1.15 13.76 -13.23
C SER A 408 1.07 14.46 -11.87
N GLY A 409 1.89 14.02 -10.91
CA GLY A 409 2.02 14.67 -9.59
C GLY A 409 1.18 14.03 -8.48
N CYS A 410 0.45 12.96 -8.78
CA CYS A 410 -0.31 12.18 -7.81
C CYS A 410 0.57 11.12 -7.15
N HIS A 411 0.41 10.95 -5.83
CA HIS A 411 1.10 9.92 -5.05
C HIS A 411 0.29 8.63 -5.04
N VAL A 412 0.38 7.90 -6.15
CA VAL A 412 -0.32 6.63 -6.36
C VAL A 412 0.68 5.61 -6.92
N PRO A 413 0.58 4.32 -6.55
CA PRO A 413 1.35 3.26 -7.21
C PRO A 413 1.14 3.27 -8.73
N PRO A 414 2.03 2.62 -9.50
CA PRO A 414 1.94 2.62 -10.96
C PRO A 414 0.55 2.25 -11.47
N VAL A 415 -0.04 3.17 -12.22
CA VAL A 415 -1.38 3.03 -12.80
C VAL A 415 -1.26 2.33 -14.16
N THR A 416 -2.09 1.31 -14.37
CA THR A 416 -2.20 0.58 -15.63
C THR A 416 -3.40 1.11 -16.42
N PRO A 417 -3.21 1.81 -17.54
CA PRO A 417 -4.32 2.17 -18.42
C PRO A 417 -4.86 0.90 -19.09
N LEU A 418 -6.19 0.76 -19.09
CA LEU A 418 -6.89 -0.35 -19.74
C LEU A 418 -7.58 0.14 -21.01
N LEU A 419 -8.23 1.30 -20.92
CA LEU A 419 -8.86 1.99 -22.04
C LEU A 419 -8.49 3.47 -21.98
N SER A 420 -8.25 4.08 -23.13
CA SER A 420 -7.88 5.50 -23.20
C SER A 420 -8.61 6.21 -24.32
N TYR A 421 -8.93 7.46 -24.07
CA TYR A 421 -9.40 8.43 -25.05
C TYR A 421 -8.51 9.66 -24.98
N SER A 422 -8.16 10.20 -26.15
CA SER A 422 -7.43 11.46 -26.25
C SER A 422 -7.87 12.20 -27.50
N ALA A 423 -8.20 13.48 -27.35
CA ALA A 423 -8.47 14.38 -28.47
C ALA A 423 -7.78 15.73 -28.28
N PRO A 424 -7.60 16.51 -29.37
CA PRO A 424 -7.15 17.88 -29.28
C PRO A 424 -7.98 18.69 -28.27
N PRO A 425 -7.40 19.73 -27.64
CA PRO A 425 -8.13 20.56 -26.71
C PRO A 425 -9.30 21.29 -27.39
N VAL A 426 -10.38 21.51 -26.63
CA VAL A 426 -11.57 22.26 -27.09
C VAL A 426 -11.23 23.74 -27.34
N THR A 427 -10.24 24.28 -26.61
CA THR A 427 -9.70 25.62 -26.84
C THR A 427 -8.28 25.54 -27.37
N SER A 428 -7.86 26.50 -28.21
CA SER A 428 -6.55 26.48 -28.88
C SER A 428 -5.33 26.41 -27.96
N ASN A 429 -5.50 26.69 -26.67
CA ASN A 429 -4.45 26.67 -25.64
C ASN A 429 -4.76 25.72 -24.47
N GLY A 430 -5.81 24.90 -24.55
CA GLY A 430 -6.17 23.96 -23.48
C GLY A 430 -5.30 22.69 -23.47
N PRO A 431 -5.30 21.93 -22.36
CA PRO A 431 -4.76 20.57 -22.38
C PRO A 431 -5.66 19.66 -23.24
N PRO A 432 -5.09 18.62 -23.90
CA PRO A 432 -5.87 17.62 -24.62
C PRO A 432 -6.99 17.06 -23.73
N LEU A 433 -8.16 16.87 -24.33
CA LEU A 433 -9.26 16.22 -23.66
C LEU A 433 -8.91 14.73 -23.53
N ARG A 434 -8.87 14.22 -22.30
CA ARG A 434 -8.45 12.84 -22.01
C ARG A 434 -9.41 12.17 -21.04
N ALA A 435 -9.57 10.87 -21.23
CA ALA A 435 -10.26 9.97 -20.32
C ALA A 435 -9.47 8.66 -20.28
N ASP A 436 -9.28 8.09 -19.10
CA ASP A 436 -8.60 6.81 -18.94
C ASP A 436 -9.40 5.90 -18.00
N ALA A 437 -9.77 4.71 -18.47
CA ALA A 437 -10.17 3.63 -17.59
C ALA A 437 -8.91 2.89 -17.15
N VAL A 438 -8.68 2.81 -15.84
CA VAL A 438 -7.41 2.34 -15.28
C VAL A 438 -7.62 1.34 -14.16
N ARG A 439 -6.54 0.62 -13.82
CA ARG A 439 -6.42 -0.02 -12.51
C ARG A 439 -5.04 0.15 -11.90
N TYR A 440 -4.94 0.06 -10.57
CA TYR A 440 -3.68 -0.03 -9.85
C TYR A 440 -3.82 -0.86 -8.57
N THR A 441 -2.71 -1.41 -8.11
CA THR A 441 -2.62 -2.10 -6.81
C THR A 441 -2.11 -1.12 -5.76
N ALA A 442 -2.92 -0.84 -4.73
CA ALA A 442 -2.54 -0.03 -3.58
C ALA A 442 -1.45 -0.72 -2.73
N CYS A 443 -0.79 0.03 -1.87
CA CYS A 443 0.24 -0.50 -0.97
C CYS A 443 -0.29 -1.55 0.03
N SER A 444 -1.59 -1.54 0.31
CA SER A 444 -2.31 -2.58 1.06
C SER A 444 -2.52 -3.89 0.31
N GLY A 445 -2.26 -3.91 -1.00
CA GLY A 445 -2.67 -4.99 -1.88
C GLY A 445 -4.10 -4.86 -2.42
N ALA A 446 -4.86 -3.84 -1.99
CA ALA A 446 -6.17 -3.54 -2.59
C ALA A 446 -6.01 -3.20 -4.07
N GLU A 447 -6.82 -3.81 -4.92
CA GLU A 447 -6.96 -3.43 -6.33
C GLU A 447 -7.99 -2.31 -6.45
N VAL A 448 -7.65 -1.28 -7.21
CA VAL A 448 -8.52 -0.14 -7.49
C VAL A 448 -8.74 -0.03 -8.98
N PHE A 449 -10.01 0.01 -9.39
CA PHE A 449 -10.43 0.27 -10.77
C PHE A 449 -11.15 1.61 -10.85
N SER A 450 -10.88 2.38 -11.90
CA SER A 450 -11.62 3.61 -12.21
C SER A 450 -11.97 3.64 -13.67
N SER A 451 -13.22 3.95 -14.02
CA SER A 451 -13.68 3.95 -15.41
C SER A 451 -13.28 5.21 -16.19
N GLY A 452 -13.01 6.30 -15.47
CA GLY A 452 -12.62 7.60 -16.02
C GLY A 452 -13.67 8.25 -16.93
N SER A 453 -14.89 7.72 -16.95
CA SER A 453 -15.98 8.19 -17.80
C SER A 453 -17.32 7.99 -17.14
N MET A 454 -18.12 9.06 -17.12
CA MET A 454 -19.52 9.05 -16.68
C MET A 454 -20.42 8.07 -17.47
N GLN A 455 -20.10 7.83 -18.74
CA GLN A 455 -20.88 7.00 -19.65
C GLN A 455 -20.42 5.53 -19.67
N PHE A 456 -19.38 5.17 -18.88
CA PHE A 456 -18.80 3.83 -18.94
C PHE A 456 -19.83 2.71 -18.71
N ALA A 457 -20.74 2.89 -17.75
CA ALA A 457 -21.77 1.91 -17.41
C ALA A 457 -22.72 1.60 -18.58
N TRP A 458 -22.85 2.49 -19.56
CA TRP A 458 -23.65 2.27 -20.76
C TRP A 458 -23.07 1.15 -21.65
N GLY A 459 -21.77 0.89 -21.56
CA GLY A 459 -21.14 -0.25 -22.19
C GLY A 459 -21.48 -1.60 -21.54
N LEU A 460 -22.09 -1.61 -20.35
CA LEU A 460 -22.39 -2.81 -19.55
C LEU A 460 -23.84 -3.29 -19.71
N ASP A 461 -24.78 -2.38 -19.95
CA ASP A 461 -26.17 -2.70 -20.23
C ASP A 461 -26.76 -1.72 -21.25
N SER A 462 -27.68 -2.18 -22.10
CA SER A 462 -28.27 -1.35 -23.17
C SER A 462 -29.51 -0.57 -22.74
N TRP A 463 -29.92 -0.62 -21.47
CA TRP A 463 -31.00 0.24 -20.99
C TRP A 463 -30.59 1.72 -21.03
N ARG A 464 -31.48 2.61 -21.48
CA ARG A 464 -31.23 4.05 -21.58
C ARG A 464 -32.39 4.87 -21.04
N ASP A 465 -32.06 5.97 -20.37
CA ASP A 465 -33.01 7.08 -20.19
C ASP A 465 -33.40 7.59 -21.59
N PRO A 466 -34.68 7.91 -21.85
CA PRO A 466 -35.12 8.51 -23.11
C PRO A 466 -34.29 9.70 -23.60
N SER A 467 -33.71 10.49 -22.69
CA SER A 467 -32.82 11.61 -23.02
C SER A 467 -31.51 11.17 -23.69
N TYR A 468 -31.15 9.89 -23.63
CA TYR A 468 -29.95 9.28 -24.22
C TYR A 468 -30.29 8.03 -25.04
N ALA A 469 -31.49 8.00 -25.65
CA ALA A 469 -31.98 6.84 -26.39
C ALA A 469 -31.14 6.50 -27.64
N ASP A 470 -30.34 7.45 -28.13
CA ASP A 470 -29.45 7.32 -29.29
C ASP A 470 -28.02 6.85 -28.95
N ALA A 471 -27.69 6.69 -27.66
CA ALA A 471 -26.41 6.17 -27.23
C ALA A 471 -26.17 4.72 -27.73
N PRO A 472 -24.93 4.35 -28.13
CA PRO A 472 -24.63 3.01 -28.62
C PRO A 472 -25.01 1.88 -27.65
N PRO A 473 -25.30 0.67 -28.14
CA PRO A 473 -25.63 -0.47 -27.29
C PRO A 473 -24.42 -0.96 -26.48
N ALA A 474 -24.68 -1.81 -25.48
CA ALA A 474 -23.63 -2.42 -24.66
C ALA A 474 -22.64 -3.28 -25.48
N SER A 475 -21.41 -3.38 -24.99
CA SER A 475 -20.32 -4.16 -25.60
C SER A 475 -20.16 -5.51 -24.92
N ALA A 476 -20.33 -6.60 -25.67
CA ALA A 476 -20.15 -7.97 -25.14
C ALA A 476 -18.72 -8.22 -24.62
N GLY A 477 -17.70 -7.69 -25.32
CA GLY A 477 -16.31 -7.79 -24.90
C GLY A 477 -16.06 -7.06 -23.58
N LEU A 478 -16.64 -5.86 -23.41
CA LEU A 478 -16.55 -5.10 -22.17
C LEU A 478 -17.32 -5.76 -21.02
N GLN A 479 -18.54 -6.26 -21.27
CA GLN A 479 -19.32 -7.02 -20.29
C GLN A 479 -18.52 -8.23 -19.77
N GLN A 480 -17.85 -8.94 -20.67
CA GLN A 480 -17.02 -10.08 -20.30
C GLN A 480 -15.77 -9.63 -19.53
N ALA A 481 -15.13 -8.52 -19.93
CA ALA A 481 -14.00 -7.94 -19.21
C ALA A 481 -14.39 -7.57 -17.77
N MET A 482 -15.48 -6.83 -17.60
CA MET A 482 -15.96 -6.41 -16.29
C MET A 482 -16.49 -7.57 -15.46
N THR A 483 -17.05 -8.61 -16.07
CA THR A 483 -17.41 -9.85 -15.34
C THR A 483 -16.16 -10.52 -14.75
N ARG A 484 -15.03 -10.53 -15.48
CA ARG A 484 -13.76 -11.05 -14.96
C ARG A 484 -13.16 -10.13 -13.90
N ALA A 485 -13.21 -8.81 -14.12
CA ALA A 485 -12.78 -7.84 -13.14
C ALA A 485 -13.53 -8.02 -11.82
N LEU A 486 -14.87 -8.10 -11.85
CA LEU A 486 -15.67 -8.35 -10.66
C LEU A 486 -15.35 -9.72 -10.03
N ALA A 487 -15.11 -10.76 -10.82
CA ALA A 487 -14.70 -12.06 -10.27
C ALA A 487 -13.36 -11.96 -9.52
N ASP A 488 -12.39 -11.23 -10.09
CA ASP A 488 -11.08 -11.00 -9.48
C ASP A 488 -11.21 -10.14 -8.20
N LEU A 489 -11.89 -9.00 -8.29
CA LEU A 489 -12.08 -8.04 -7.19
C LEU A 489 -12.94 -8.60 -6.03
N THR A 490 -13.75 -9.64 -6.28
CA THR A 490 -14.58 -10.28 -5.22
C THR A 490 -14.02 -11.62 -4.73
N GLN A 491 -13.16 -12.31 -5.50
CA GLN A 491 -12.39 -13.47 -5.03
C GLN A 491 -11.18 -13.04 -4.18
N SER A 492 -10.64 -11.86 -4.48
CA SER A 492 -9.45 -11.29 -3.84
C SER A 492 -9.82 -10.61 -2.52
N HIS A 493 -9.83 -11.40 -1.45
CA HIS A 493 -9.69 -10.98 -0.05
C HIS A 493 -10.98 -10.53 0.64
N VAL A 494 -11.43 -11.33 1.62
CA VAL A 494 -11.88 -10.72 2.88
C VAL A 494 -10.64 -10.04 3.47
N PRO A 495 -10.67 -8.74 3.80
CA PRO A 495 -9.50 -8.03 4.32
C PRO A 495 -8.84 -8.86 5.43
N VAL A 496 -7.54 -9.16 5.27
CA VAL A 496 -6.77 -9.76 6.36
C VAL A 496 -6.59 -8.67 7.41
N PRO A 497 -7.03 -8.85 8.66
CA PRO A 497 -6.77 -7.87 9.71
C PRO A 497 -5.26 -7.71 9.88
N GLY A 498 -4.74 -6.64 9.31
CA GLY A 498 -3.36 -6.20 9.38
C GLY A 498 -3.35 -4.69 9.59
N PRO A 499 -2.28 -4.12 10.16
CA PRO A 499 -2.17 -2.68 10.27
C PRO A 499 -2.25 -2.07 8.84
N PRO A 500 -2.98 -0.95 8.66
CA PRO A 500 -3.10 -0.28 7.37
C PRO A 500 -1.72 -0.12 6.72
N GLN A 501 -1.54 -0.65 5.50
CA GLN A 501 -0.28 -0.47 4.78
C GLN A 501 -0.39 0.81 3.95
N ILE A 502 0.13 1.89 4.53
CA ILE A 502 0.36 3.14 3.82
C ILE A 502 1.68 2.97 3.05
N CYS A 503 1.83 3.59 1.89
CA CYS A 503 3.07 3.64 1.13
C CYS A 503 4.15 4.40 1.93
N ILE A 504 4.67 3.83 3.00
CA ILE A 504 5.63 4.49 3.88
C ILE A 504 7.00 4.58 3.19
N PRO A 505 7.68 5.73 3.27
CA PRO A 505 9.01 5.87 2.72
C PRO A 505 10.00 4.99 3.49
N THR A 506 11.06 4.54 2.84
CA THR A 506 12.14 3.80 3.50
C THR A 506 13.20 4.77 4.01
N ALA A 507 13.24 4.97 5.34
CA ALA A 507 14.25 5.81 5.98
C ALA A 507 15.64 5.15 5.95
N SER A 508 16.63 5.81 5.35
CA SER A 508 18.03 5.39 5.40
C SER A 508 18.97 6.58 5.31
N PHE A 509 20.20 6.45 5.81
CA PHE A 509 21.24 7.46 5.68
C PHE A 509 22.65 6.87 5.75
N THR A 510 23.63 7.68 5.36
CA THR A 510 25.06 7.41 5.49
C THR A 510 25.76 8.52 6.27
N ALA A 511 26.88 8.19 6.92
CA ALA A 511 27.79 9.16 7.54
C ALA A 511 29.09 9.25 6.72
N SER A 512 29.69 10.43 6.65
CA SER A 512 30.94 10.67 5.92
C SER A 512 32.13 9.85 6.47
N VAL A 513 32.03 9.40 7.72
CA VAL A 513 33.01 8.55 8.39
C VAL A 513 32.33 7.44 9.19
N PRO A 514 32.92 6.24 9.28
CA PRO A 514 32.37 5.15 10.09
C PRO A 514 32.56 5.37 11.60
N GLN A 515 33.44 6.30 12.00
CA GLN A 515 33.70 6.68 13.39
C GLN A 515 34.01 8.18 13.47
N ALA A 516 33.39 8.89 14.41
CA ALA A 516 33.59 10.32 14.61
C ALA A 516 34.79 10.59 15.55
N VAL A 517 35.44 11.75 15.38
CA VAL A 517 36.46 12.24 16.30
C VAL A 517 35.93 13.50 16.98
N VAL A 518 36.13 13.62 18.28
CA VAL A 518 35.72 14.80 19.06
C VAL A 518 36.32 16.06 18.43
N GLY A 519 35.46 17.06 18.21
CA GLY A 519 35.83 18.33 17.60
C GLY A 519 35.97 18.31 16.08
N GLN A 520 35.73 17.18 15.40
CA GLN A 520 35.70 17.11 13.94
C GLN A 520 34.24 16.99 13.43
N PRO A 521 33.87 17.67 12.34
CA PRO A 521 32.53 17.58 11.78
C PRO A 521 32.31 16.23 11.08
N VAL A 522 31.14 15.66 11.27
CA VAL A 522 30.62 14.51 10.53
C VAL A 522 29.42 14.97 9.71
N VAL A 523 29.42 14.65 8.42
CA VAL A 523 28.30 14.94 7.52
C VAL A 523 27.46 13.68 7.39
N PHE A 524 26.16 13.82 7.56
CA PHE A 524 25.17 12.77 7.34
C PHE A 524 24.36 13.10 6.09
N THR A 525 24.13 12.09 5.26
CA THR A 525 23.38 12.23 4.01
C THR A 525 22.25 11.22 4.01
N SER A 526 21.01 11.70 3.91
CA SER A 526 19.83 10.87 3.70
C SER A 526 19.98 10.10 2.40
N THR A 527 19.75 8.80 2.47
CA THR A 527 19.66 7.90 1.31
C THR A 527 18.27 7.29 1.23
N ALA A 528 17.30 7.91 1.91
CA ALA A 528 15.94 7.46 1.96
C ALA A 528 15.34 7.39 0.55
N THR A 529 14.48 6.40 0.36
CA THR A 529 13.79 6.18 -0.90
C THR A 529 12.32 6.09 -0.62
N ASP A 530 11.54 6.69 -1.49
CA ASP A 530 10.12 6.41 -1.60
C ASP A 530 9.91 5.75 -2.98
N GLN A 531 9.38 4.54 -2.97
CA GLN A 531 9.19 3.77 -4.20
C GLN A 531 8.04 4.34 -5.05
N TYR A 532 7.11 5.06 -4.42
CA TYR A 532 5.84 5.45 -5.01
C TYR A 532 5.56 6.97 -4.91
N GLY A 533 6.34 7.69 -4.12
CA GLY A 533 6.26 9.14 -3.98
C GLY A 533 7.63 9.83 -3.94
N GLN A 534 7.65 11.04 -3.38
CA GLN A 534 8.86 11.83 -3.18
C GLN A 534 9.04 12.11 -1.69
N ILE A 535 10.29 12.13 -1.23
CA ILE A 535 10.59 12.58 0.13
C ILE A 535 10.33 14.09 0.20
N ALA A 536 9.31 14.49 0.96
CA ALA A 536 8.93 15.89 1.12
C ALA A 536 9.73 16.59 2.22
N SER A 537 10.12 15.86 3.27
CA SER A 537 10.97 16.41 4.33
C SER A 537 11.80 15.37 5.05
N GLU A 538 12.97 15.78 5.54
CA GLU A 538 13.79 15.03 6.46
C GLU A 538 14.08 15.85 7.72
N ALA A 539 13.96 15.19 8.87
CA ALA A 539 14.26 15.75 10.18
C ALA A 539 15.24 14.83 10.93
N TRP A 540 16.25 15.41 11.56
CA TRP A 540 17.38 14.66 12.15
C TRP A 540 17.39 14.69 13.68
N ASP A 541 17.79 13.57 14.27
CA ASP A 541 18.21 13.45 15.67
C ASP A 541 19.72 13.14 15.66
N LEU A 542 20.55 14.16 15.84
CA LEU A 542 22.02 14.06 15.77
C LEU A 542 22.64 13.78 17.16
N THR A 543 21.86 13.99 18.22
CA THR A 543 22.30 13.89 19.62
C THR A 543 21.85 12.61 20.32
N GLY A 544 20.91 11.87 19.73
CA GLY A 544 20.34 10.65 20.31
C GLY A 544 19.29 10.95 21.36
N SER A 545 18.64 12.11 21.26
CA SER A 545 17.61 12.58 22.18
C SER A 545 16.26 11.87 21.98
N GLY A 546 16.07 11.19 20.85
CA GLY A 546 14.80 10.66 20.38
C GLY A 546 13.89 11.72 19.77
N ARG A 547 14.33 12.98 19.69
CA ARG A 547 13.61 14.10 19.07
C ARG A 547 14.29 14.45 17.76
N PHE A 548 13.57 14.32 16.64
CA PHE A 548 14.06 14.67 15.30
C PHE A 548 13.94 16.18 15.06
N ALA A 549 14.69 16.96 15.82
CA ALA A 549 14.61 18.43 15.80
C ALA A 549 15.99 19.10 15.71
N ASP A 550 17.07 18.32 15.58
CA ASP A 550 18.44 18.82 15.62
C ASP A 550 18.85 19.48 14.28
N ALA A 551 18.32 18.97 13.16
CA ALA A 551 18.52 19.53 11.83
C ALA A 551 17.40 19.08 10.87
N ALA A 552 17.34 19.69 9.67
CA ALA A 552 16.40 19.33 8.62
C ALA A 552 17.07 19.31 7.22
N GLY A 553 16.45 18.61 6.27
CA GLY A 553 16.86 18.48 4.87
C GLY A 553 17.72 17.25 4.58
N ALA A 554 17.99 16.99 3.30
CA ALA A 554 18.66 15.77 2.82
C ALA A 554 20.08 15.55 3.39
N THR A 555 20.72 16.57 3.96
CA THR A 555 22.02 16.45 4.64
C THR A 555 22.03 17.21 5.96
N ALA A 556 22.77 16.70 6.94
CA ALA A 556 22.98 17.34 8.23
C ALA A 556 24.44 17.21 8.66
N THR A 557 24.96 18.14 9.46
CA THR A 557 26.35 18.12 9.95
C THR A 557 26.38 18.24 11.46
N GLN A 558 27.15 17.38 12.14
CA GLN A 558 27.31 17.40 13.60
C GLN A 558 28.79 17.38 13.99
N THR A 559 29.15 18.16 15.01
CA THR A 559 30.44 18.02 15.72
C THR A 559 30.19 17.53 17.13
N PHE A 560 30.89 16.48 17.55
CA PHE A 560 30.70 15.87 18.86
C PHE A 560 31.73 16.40 19.86
N GLY A 561 31.27 16.85 21.03
CA GLY A 561 32.13 17.42 22.08
C GLY A 561 32.65 16.42 23.10
N SER A 562 32.19 15.17 23.08
CA SER A 562 32.57 14.15 24.06
C SER A 562 32.66 12.76 23.42
N PRO A 563 33.58 11.89 23.88
CA PRO A 563 33.66 10.52 23.40
C PRO A 563 32.48 9.70 23.91
N GLY A 564 32.09 8.69 23.16
CA GLY A 564 30.99 7.81 23.52
C GLY A 564 30.33 7.16 22.31
N LEU A 565 29.20 6.50 22.53
CA LEU A 565 28.36 5.99 21.45
C LEU A 565 27.13 6.90 21.34
N VAL A 566 26.98 7.59 20.22
CA VAL A 566 25.82 8.46 19.97
C VAL A 566 24.87 7.75 19.00
N ARG A 567 23.56 7.86 19.23
CA ARG A 567 22.54 7.38 18.29
C ARG A 567 22.16 8.53 17.38
N VAL A 568 22.44 8.40 16.09
CA VAL A 568 22.05 9.38 15.08
C VAL A 568 20.86 8.82 14.31
N GLY A 569 19.83 9.61 14.10
CA GLY A 569 18.65 9.20 13.35
C GLY A 569 18.20 10.23 12.33
N VAL A 570 17.50 9.74 11.32
CA VAL A 570 16.73 10.56 10.38
C VAL A 570 15.29 10.06 10.37
N ARG A 571 14.34 10.98 10.43
CA ARG A 571 12.93 10.76 10.11
C ARG A 571 12.69 11.39 8.76
N VAL A 572 12.13 10.61 7.85
CA VAL A 572 11.71 11.09 6.54
C VAL A 572 10.20 11.03 6.49
N THR A 573 9.62 12.06 5.91
CA THR A 573 8.20 12.16 5.64
C THR A 573 8.06 12.38 4.14
N ASP A 574 7.28 11.53 3.50
CA ASP A 574 6.97 11.70 2.08
C ASP A 574 5.94 12.82 1.86
N SER A 575 5.65 13.09 0.61
CA SER A 575 4.65 14.07 0.17
C SER A 575 3.20 13.71 0.50
N SER A 576 2.91 12.47 0.89
CA SER A 576 1.60 12.06 1.43
C SER A 576 1.48 12.33 2.94
N GLY A 577 2.59 12.65 3.61
CA GLY A 577 2.66 12.80 5.06
C GLY A 577 2.99 11.50 5.80
N ALA A 578 3.18 10.38 5.10
CA ALA A 578 3.62 9.14 5.72
C ALA A 578 5.10 9.26 6.12
N SER A 579 5.45 8.77 7.31
CA SER A 579 6.80 8.94 7.84
C SER A 579 7.42 7.65 8.35
N ALA A 580 8.72 7.53 8.15
CA ALA A 580 9.54 6.47 8.69
C ALA A 580 10.79 7.07 9.32
N ALA A 581 11.38 6.36 10.28
CA ALA A 581 12.62 6.78 10.91
C ALA A 581 13.60 5.62 11.03
N THR A 582 14.89 5.93 10.90
CA THR A 582 15.97 4.98 11.16
C THR A 582 17.00 5.61 12.08
N VAL A 583 17.69 4.79 12.86
CA VAL A 583 18.71 5.21 13.82
C VAL A 583 19.92 4.30 13.69
N GLN A 584 21.11 4.90 13.56
CA GLN A 584 22.40 4.21 13.57
C GLN A 584 23.25 4.67 14.75
N ALA A 585 24.04 3.77 15.32
CA ALA A 585 24.97 4.10 16.39
C ALA A 585 26.32 4.53 15.81
N LEU A 586 26.78 5.73 16.12
CA LEU A 586 28.06 6.28 15.70
C LEU A 586 29.02 6.36 16.90
N PRO A 587 30.14 5.63 16.90
CA PRO A 587 31.16 5.79 17.93
C PRO A 587 31.92 7.10 17.73
N VAL A 588 32.06 7.86 18.80
CA VAL A 588 32.82 9.12 18.90
C VAL A 588 34.05 8.88 19.77
N CYS A 589 35.24 9.14 19.24
CA CYS A 589 36.51 8.99 19.94
C CYS A 589 37.17 10.33 20.26
N VAL A 590 37.98 10.39 21.32
CA VAL A 590 38.92 11.49 21.57
C VAL A 590 40.31 11.09 21.09
N CYS A 591 41.00 11.96 20.34
CA CYS A 591 42.42 11.83 20.06
C CYS A 591 43.24 12.65 21.08
N PRO A 592 44.32 12.11 21.67
CA PRO A 592 45.21 12.91 22.52
C PRO A 592 45.96 13.94 21.68
N ALA A 593 46.13 15.16 22.22
CA ALA A 593 46.83 16.24 21.55
C ALA A 593 48.31 15.88 21.26
N PRO A 594 48.89 16.31 20.12
CA PRO A 594 50.30 16.06 19.82
C PRO A 594 51.20 16.69 20.90
N GLY A 595 51.99 15.89 21.60
CA GLY A 595 53.07 16.37 22.48
C GLY A 595 52.83 16.32 24.00
N GLN A 596 51.76 15.69 24.49
CA GLN A 596 51.61 15.44 25.94
C GLN A 596 52.35 14.15 26.36
N PRO A 597 53.15 14.15 27.45
CA PRO A 597 53.75 12.94 28.00
C PRO A 597 52.67 12.00 28.57
N GLU A 598 52.91 10.68 28.49
CA GLU A 598 51.97 9.62 28.88
C GLU A 598 51.34 9.85 30.25
N VAL A 599 49.99 9.74 30.31
CA VAL A 599 49.22 9.66 31.56
C VAL A 599 49.66 8.41 32.33
N THR A 600 50.48 8.60 33.35
CA THR A 600 50.82 7.55 34.32
C THR A 600 49.74 7.51 35.40
N GLY A 601 48.60 6.90 35.07
CA GLY A 601 47.53 6.64 36.03
C GLY A 601 46.15 6.63 35.39
N TRP A 602 45.45 5.49 35.42
CA TRP A 602 44.02 5.47 35.15
C TRP A 602 43.29 6.33 36.19
N PRO A 603 42.47 7.32 35.80
CA PRO A 603 41.53 7.89 36.76
C PRO A 603 40.51 6.81 37.15
N PRO A 604 40.15 6.69 38.44
CA PRO A 604 39.06 5.81 38.87
C PRO A 604 37.75 6.29 38.21
N GLY A 605 37.19 5.49 37.30
CA GLY A 605 35.88 5.77 36.69
C GLY A 605 35.73 5.52 35.18
N ALA A 606 36.81 5.32 34.43
CA ALA A 606 36.76 5.19 32.96
C ALA A 606 36.33 3.78 32.44
N ARG A 607 35.25 3.18 32.98
CA ARG A 607 34.83 1.83 32.55
C ARG A 607 34.09 1.78 31.20
N ASN A 608 33.66 2.91 30.63
CA ASN A 608 32.78 2.90 29.44
C ASN A 608 33.23 3.82 28.27
N ALA A 609 34.48 4.30 28.25
CA ALA A 609 34.98 4.94 27.03
C ALA A 609 35.24 3.84 25.99
N VAL A 610 34.50 3.87 24.88
CA VAL A 610 34.76 3.00 23.72
C VAL A 610 36.16 3.34 23.23
N ALA A 611 37.15 2.53 23.62
CA ALA A 611 38.52 2.71 23.17
C ALA A 611 38.52 2.57 21.64
N CYS A 612 38.99 3.62 20.95
CA CYS A 612 39.21 3.59 19.51
C CYS A 612 40.02 2.34 19.17
N GLN A 613 39.57 1.52 18.21
CA GLN A 613 40.22 0.26 17.88
C GLN A 613 41.69 0.52 17.55
N GLN A 614 42.58 -0.06 18.37
CA GLN A 614 44.03 0.19 18.35
C GLN A 614 44.68 -0.22 17.03
N ILE A 615 45.47 0.67 16.45
CA ILE A 615 46.45 0.35 15.38
C ILE A 615 47.66 -0.33 16.03
N ALA A 616 48.12 -1.46 15.47
CA ALA A 616 49.45 -1.99 15.75
C ALA A 616 50.39 -1.58 14.60
N ILE A 617 51.50 -0.88 14.90
CA ILE A 617 52.54 -0.53 13.91
C ILE A 617 53.39 -1.74 13.49
N GLY A 618 53.15 -2.89 14.12
CA GLY A 618 53.74 -4.18 13.86
C GLY A 618 53.52 -5.14 15.04
N GLY A 619 53.93 -6.40 14.89
CA GLY A 619 53.90 -7.40 15.96
C GLY A 619 55.29 -7.76 16.44
N VAL A 620 55.47 -7.95 17.75
CA VAL A 620 56.71 -8.54 18.30
C VAL A 620 56.48 -10.02 18.59
N GLN A 621 57.30 -10.89 18.01
CA GLN A 621 57.27 -12.34 18.23
C GLN A 621 58.58 -12.84 18.81
N LEU A 622 58.52 -13.82 19.72
CA LEU A 622 59.70 -14.56 20.17
C LEU A 622 59.75 -15.92 19.48
N VAL A 623 60.64 -16.08 18.51
CA VAL A 623 60.80 -17.31 17.73
C VAL A 623 62.16 -17.94 18.07
N ARG A 624 62.14 -19.14 18.65
CA ARG A 624 63.35 -19.92 19.01
C ARG A 624 64.37 -19.12 19.85
N GLY A 625 63.89 -18.27 20.76
CA GLY A 625 64.75 -17.46 21.63
C GLY A 625 65.28 -16.16 21.00
N HIS A 626 64.77 -15.78 19.83
CA HIS A 626 65.07 -14.52 19.15
C HIS A 626 63.81 -13.65 19.05
N LEU A 627 63.98 -12.34 19.24
CA LEU A 627 62.89 -11.37 19.14
C LEU A 627 62.78 -10.86 17.69
N TRP A 628 61.60 -10.95 17.12
CA TRP A 628 61.28 -10.53 15.76
C TRP A 628 60.24 -9.43 15.81
N PHE A 629 60.50 -8.33 15.13
CA PHE A 629 59.49 -7.30 14.90
C PHE A 629 59.03 -7.40 13.46
N GLU A 630 57.73 -7.61 13.29
CA GLU A 630 57.06 -7.70 11.99
C GLU A 630 56.32 -6.38 11.74
N PRO A 631 56.87 -5.46 10.92
CA PRO A 631 56.24 -4.15 10.68
C PRO A 631 54.94 -4.30 9.89
N ALA A 632 53.95 -3.45 10.20
CA ALA A 632 52.73 -3.35 9.40
C ALA A 632 53.02 -2.75 8.01
N ALA A 633 52.15 -3.04 7.04
CA ALA A 633 52.29 -2.51 5.67
C ALA A 633 52.31 -0.96 5.68
N GLY A 634 53.33 -0.36 5.06
CA GLY A 634 53.51 1.10 4.99
C GLY A 634 54.50 1.70 6.00
N VAL A 635 55.04 0.92 6.93
CA VAL A 635 56.12 1.35 7.83
C VAL A 635 57.46 1.27 7.10
N GLY A 636 58.01 2.43 6.69
CA GLY A 636 59.25 2.51 5.91
C GLY A 636 60.54 2.53 6.73
N ALA A 637 60.46 2.91 8.02
CA ALA A 637 61.60 2.90 8.94
C ALA A 637 61.11 2.76 10.39
N TYR A 638 61.83 1.98 11.20
CA TYR A 638 61.58 1.85 12.64
C TYR A 638 62.87 1.69 13.43
N SER A 639 62.83 2.07 14.71
CA SER A 639 63.88 1.82 15.69
C SER A 639 63.28 1.09 16.90
N ILE A 640 64.04 0.15 17.45
CA ILE A 640 63.60 -0.61 18.62
C ILE A 640 64.55 -0.29 19.77
N ARG A 641 63.99 0.07 20.92
CA ARG A 641 64.71 0.14 22.19
C ARG A 641 64.18 -0.92 23.14
N THR A 642 65.09 -1.56 23.85
CA THR A 642 64.73 -2.46 24.95
C THR A 642 65.24 -1.89 26.26
N TYR A 643 64.44 -2.00 27.31
CA TYR A 643 64.77 -1.58 28.66
C TYR A 643 64.57 -2.73 29.63
N TRP A 644 65.56 -2.97 30.49
CA TRP A 644 65.42 -3.89 31.62
C TRP A 644 64.84 -3.14 32.82
N ILE A 645 63.79 -3.70 33.42
CA ILE A 645 63.12 -3.11 34.57
C ILE A 645 63.60 -3.81 35.84
N GLU A 646 64.22 -3.07 36.77
CA GLU A 646 64.55 -3.58 38.10
C GLU A 646 63.72 -2.86 39.16
N ARG A 647 63.29 -3.59 40.17
CA ARG A 647 62.47 -3.05 41.26
C ARG A 647 63.33 -2.99 42.51
N SER A 648 63.54 -1.78 43.03
CA SER A 648 64.22 -1.54 44.30
C SER A 648 63.22 -1.10 45.37
N ALA A 649 63.68 -0.97 46.62
CA ALA A 649 62.86 -0.44 47.70
C ALA A 649 62.41 1.03 47.48
N SER A 650 63.05 1.76 46.56
CA SER A 650 62.74 3.17 46.24
C SER A 650 61.89 3.35 44.97
N GLY A 651 61.54 2.28 44.24
CA GLY A 651 60.71 2.36 43.04
C GLY A 651 61.10 1.41 41.91
N VAL A 652 60.58 1.69 40.72
CA VAL A 652 60.85 0.94 39.48
C VAL A 652 61.85 1.73 38.65
N HIS A 653 63.00 1.12 38.34
CA HIS A 653 64.11 1.78 37.62
C HIS A 653 64.41 1.07 36.30
N LEU A 654 64.73 1.84 35.25
CA LEU A 654 65.23 1.32 33.98
C LEU A 654 66.75 1.22 34.04
N VAL A 655 67.29 0.00 34.16
CA VAL A 655 68.71 -0.20 34.51
C VAL A 655 69.65 -0.45 33.34
N ARG A 656 69.13 -0.81 32.15
CA ARG A 656 69.91 -0.96 30.91
C ARG A 656 69.05 -0.69 29.69
N SER A 657 69.57 0.06 28.73
CA SER A 657 68.94 0.23 27.42
C SER A 657 69.84 -0.24 26.27
N ALA A 658 69.24 -0.81 25.23
CA ALA A 658 69.90 -1.08 23.95
C ALA A 658 69.03 -0.54 22.82
N THR A 659 69.63 0.24 21.92
CA THR A 659 68.95 0.89 20.77
C THR A 659 69.43 0.25 19.48
N TYR A 660 68.49 -0.11 18.60
CA TYR A 660 68.78 -0.80 17.34
C TYR A 660 68.23 0.00 16.14
N PRO A 661 69.09 0.49 15.23
CA PRO A 661 68.65 1.20 14.03
C PRO A 661 68.26 0.27 12.86
N THR A 662 67.07 0.54 12.31
CA THR A 662 66.53 0.42 10.94
C THR A 662 66.87 -0.72 9.94
N ALA A 663 67.78 -1.66 10.15
CA ALA A 663 68.18 -2.58 9.05
C ALA A 663 68.05 -4.10 9.27
N HIS A 664 67.63 -4.58 10.44
CA HIS A 664 67.54 -6.02 10.68
C HIS A 664 66.11 -6.46 10.95
N LEU A 665 65.53 -7.21 10.00
CA LEU A 665 64.27 -7.95 10.14
C LEU A 665 64.28 -8.95 11.31
N ALA A 666 65.43 -9.19 11.95
CA ALA A 666 65.61 -10.11 13.07
C ALA A 666 66.50 -9.48 14.15
N MET A 667 66.03 -9.40 15.40
CA MET A 667 66.90 -9.04 16.52
C MET A 667 67.50 -10.32 17.13
N ARG A 668 68.84 -10.44 17.14
CA ARG A 668 69.54 -11.47 17.93
C ARG A 668 69.59 -11.05 19.40
N LEU A 669 68.44 -11.03 20.08
CA LEU A 669 68.39 -10.94 21.53
C LEU A 669 68.23 -12.35 22.08
N TRP A 670 69.29 -12.92 22.67
CA TRP A 670 69.25 -14.27 23.23
C TRP A 670 68.61 -14.23 24.62
N VAL A 671 67.29 -14.34 24.68
CA VAL A 671 66.53 -14.22 25.95
C VAL A 671 66.31 -15.60 26.57
N ARG A 672 67.38 -16.31 26.92
CA ARG A 672 67.23 -17.60 27.63
C ARG A 672 66.91 -17.31 29.12
N LYS A 673 65.62 -17.15 29.42
CA LYS A 673 65.01 -16.98 30.77
C LYS A 673 65.35 -15.63 31.44
N PRO A 674 64.66 -14.53 31.12
CA PRO A 674 64.89 -13.25 31.79
C PRO A 674 64.37 -13.34 33.23
N ARG A 675 65.22 -12.91 34.19
CA ARG A 675 64.85 -12.83 35.62
C ARG A 675 63.94 -11.63 35.94
N TRP A 676 63.84 -10.67 35.03
CA TRP A 676 63.11 -9.40 35.18
C TRP A 676 62.27 -9.07 33.92
N PRO A 677 61.20 -8.26 34.02
CA PRO A 677 60.45 -7.78 32.86
C PRO A 677 61.32 -6.96 31.91
N ILE A 678 61.07 -7.09 30.60
CA ILE A 678 61.73 -6.28 29.57
C ILE A 678 60.66 -5.43 28.88
N LEU A 679 60.83 -4.12 28.92
CA LEU A 679 60.02 -3.16 28.15
C LEU A 679 60.67 -2.96 26.78
N ILE A 680 59.89 -3.08 25.72
CA ILE A 680 60.32 -2.86 24.35
C ILE A 680 59.55 -1.66 23.83
N VAL A 681 60.26 -0.63 23.39
CA VAL A 681 59.67 0.56 22.77
C VAL A 681 60.05 0.56 21.31
N VAL A 682 59.06 0.56 20.43
CA VAL A 682 59.24 0.65 18.98
C VAL A 682 58.80 2.03 18.54
N THR A 683 59.72 2.75 17.89
CA THR A 683 59.45 4.06 17.28
C THR A 683 59.51 3.90 15.77
N SER A 684 58.42 4.19 15.06
CA SER A 684 58.32 4.02 13.60
C SER A 684 57.93 5.29 12.88
N ARG A 685 58.39 5.46 11.64
CA ARG A 685 57.98 6.56 10.75
C ARG A 685 57.05 6.03 9.66
N SER A 686 55.83 6.55 9.62
CA SER A 686 54.84 6.28 8.56
C SER A 686 54.41 7.59 7.93
N ARG A 687 54.46 7.68 6.59
CA ARG A 687 54.00 8.84 5.78
C ARG A 687 54.29 10.21 6.46
N SER A 688 55.55 10.42 6.81
CA SER A 688 56.10 11.66 7.41
C SER A 688 55.89 11.89 8.92
N ARG A 689 55.20 11.01 9.65
CA ARG A 689 54.93 11.16 11.09
C ARG A 689 55.59 10.06 11.93
N TRP A 690 55.96 10.38 13.17
CA TRP A 690 56.56 9.46 14.13
C TRP A 690 55.48 8.84 15.04
N LEU A 691 55.51 7.53 15.20
CA LEU A 691 54.60 6.72 16.02
C LEU A 691 55.40 5.92 17.05
N HIS A 692 54.83 5.71 18.24
CA HIS A 692 55.47 4.95 19.33
C HIS A 692 54.56 3.81 19.82
N GLN A 693 55.10 2.61 19.98
CA GLN A 693 54.40 1.45 20.54
C GLN A 693 55.25 0.77 21.62
N GLN A 694 54.64 0.41 22.75
CA GLN A 694 55.33 -0.24 23.87
C GLN A 694 54.84 -1.68 24.07
N PHE A 695 55.77 -2.62 24.24
CA PHE A 695 55.49 -4.03 24.54
C PHE A 695 56.20 -4.43 25.84
N LEU A 696 55.53 -5.16 26.71
CA LEU A 696 56.15 -5.76 27.89
C LEU A 696 56.31 -7.27 27.70
N LEU A 697 57.55 -7.77 27.72
CA LEU A 697 57.80 -9.21 27.65
C LEU A 697 57.53 -9.90 29.00
N PRO A 698 56.91 -11.09 28.99
CA PRO A 698 56.67 -11.84 30.21
C PRO A 698 57.98 -12.43 30.78
N TYR A 699 58.07 -12.50 32.11
CA TYR A 699 59.17 -13.14 32.85
C TYR A 699 58.63 -14.30 33.71
N ARG A 700 59.49 -15.23 34.12
CA ARG A 700 59.10 -16.34 35.01
C ARG A 700 59.36 -15.95 36.47
N ARG A 701 58.30 -15.90 37.28
CA ARG A 701 58.40 -15.92 38.75
C ARG A 701 57.87 -17.27 39.26
N GLY A 702 58.72 -18.05 39.95
CA GLY A 702 58.31 -19.33 40.53
C GLY A 702 57.86 -20.42 39.53
N GLY A 703 58.23 -20.34 38.26
CA GLY A 703 57.93 -21.38 37.26
C GLY A 703 56.66 -21.19 36.43
N ARG A 704 55.80 -20.21 36.72
CA ARG A 704 54.66 -19.80 35.86
C ARG A 704 54.99 -18.55 35.03
N LEU A 705 54.51 -18.50 33.78
CA LEU A 705 54.57 -17.33 32.90
C LEU A 705 53.36 -16.42 33.22
N THR A 706 53.59 -15.14 33.48
CA THR A 706 52.51 -14.14 33.46
C THR A 706 52.12 -13.82 32.02
N ALA A 707 50.84 -13.55 31.75
CA ALA A 707 50.37 -13.19 30.40
C ALA A 707 50.97 -11.84 29.95
N PRO A 708 51.35 -11.67 28.67
CA PRO A 708 51.76 -10.37 28.15
C PRO A 708 50.57 -9.40 28.12
N GLY A 709 50.76 -8.18 28.61
CA GLY A 709 49.85 -7.05 28.43
C GLY A 709 50.45 -6.05 27.44
N LEU A 710 49.67 -5.59 26.47
CA LEU A 710 49.97 -4.39 25.70
C LEU A 710 49.80 -3.19 26.63
N LEU A 711 50.81 -2.34 26.79
CA LEU A 711 50.70 -1.17 27.69
C LEU A 711 50.07 0.03 26.98
N THR A 712 50.42 0.34 25.73
CA THR A 712 49.82 1.43 24.92
C THR A 712 50.19 1.31 23.43
N ALA A 713 49.27 1.70 22.54
CA ALA A 713 49.52 2.01 21.13
C ALA A 713 48.67 3.23 20.73
N THR A 714 49.31 4.28 20.20
CA THR A 714 48.64 5.56 19.89
C THR A 714 48.79 5.88 18.39
N GLY A 715 47.68 5.99 17.66
CA GLY A 715 47.63 6.45 16.27
C GLY A 715 46.21 6.83 15.84
N CYS A 716 46.02 8.06 15.36
CA CYS A 716 44.75 8.63 14.90
C CYS A 716 44.87 9.11 13.45
N ASP A 717 44.46 8.30 12.46
CA ASP A 717 44.25 8.79 11.08
C ASP A 717 43.26 7.96 10.22
N GLY A 718 42.37 7.15 10.83
CA GLY A 718 41.21 6.61 10.11
C GLY A 718 41.51 5.57 9.02
N THR A 719 42.64 4.85 9.10
CA THR A 719 42.89 3.66 8.25
C THR A 719 42.82 2.36 9.06
N SER A 720 42.06 1.36 8.58
CA SER A 720 41.71 0.13 9.32
C SER A 720 42.63 -1.06 8.99
N GLY A 721 42.96 -1.89 9.99
CA GLY A 721 43.76 -3.13 9.87
C GLY A 721 43.69 -4.04 11.12
N ARG A 722 43.89 -5.37 10.95
CA ARG A 722 43.48 -6.44 11.91
C ARG A 722 44.68 -7.16 12.60
N ILE A 723 44.51 -7.61 13.85
CA ILE A 723 45.49 -8.36 14.68
C ILE A 723 45.56 -9.86 14.29
N LEU A 724 46.77 -10.46 14.28
CA LEU A 724 47.00 -11.86 13.82
C LEU A 724 47.43 -12.93 14.85
N SER A 725 47.76 -12.65 16.13
CA SER A 725 47.68 -13.59 17.31
C SER A 725 48.63 -13.23 18.47
N THR A 726 48.35 -13.76 19.68
CA THR A 726 49.09 -13.53 20.96
C THR A 726 49.48 -14.81 21.72
N TRP A 727 49.94 -15.88 21.04
CA TRP A 727 50.28 -17.15 21.73
C TRP A 727 51.76 -17.58 21.63
N PHE A 728 52.31 -17.98 22.78
CA PHE A 728 53.56 -18.74 22.88
C PHE A 728 53.28 -20.21 22.53
N GLY A 729 53.86 -20.67 21.43
CA GLY A 729 53.65 -21.99 20.84
C GLY A 729 53.20 -21.81 19.40
N GLY A 730 54.02 -22.25 18.45
CA GLY A 730 53.78 -22.03 17.02
C GLY A 730 52.35 -22.42 16.59
N PRO A 731 51.77 -21.72 15.60
CA PRO A 731 50.37 -21.89 15.25
C PRO A 731 50.07 -23.34 14.86
N ARG A 732 49.06 -23.93 15.50
CA ARG A 732 48.29 -24.99 14.85
C ARG A 732 47.66 -24.33 13.61
N THR A 733 48.27 -24.56 12.44
CA THR A 733 47.83 -24.01 11.15
C THR A 733 46.33 -24.21 10.98
N LEU A 734 45.57 -23.11 10.97
CA LEU A 734 44.15 -23.14 10.64
C LEU A 734 43.99 -23.71 9.21
N PRO A 735 42.99 -24.57 8.95
CA PRO A 735 42.76 -25.07 7.60
C PRO A 735 42.36 -23.92 6.67
N LEU A 736 42.87 -23.92 5.44
CA LEU A 736 42.39 -23.01 4.39
C LEU A 736 40.96 -23.41 4.03
N ARG A 737 39.98 -22.53 4.28
CA ARG A 737 38.56 -22.75 3.95
C ARG A 737 38.19 -22.00 2.68
N VAL A 738 37.48 -22.67 1.79
CA VAL A 738 36.97 -22.12 0.53
C VAL A 738 35.47 -22.36 0.49
N SER A 739 34.69 -21.28 0.42
CA SER A 739 33.25 -21.35 0.23
C SER A 739 32.93 -21.30 -1.26
N VAL A 740 32.13 -22.26 -1.73
CA VAL A 740 31.70 -22.35 -3.13
C VAL A 740 30.19 -22.26 -3.18
N ILE A 741 29.68 -21.32 -3.98
CA ILE A 741 28.25 -21.10 -4.21
C ILE A 741 27.91 -21.68 -5.58
N GLY A 742 26.89 -22.53 -5.65
CA GLY A 742 26.48 -23.20 -6.88
C GLY A 742 25.38 -24.22 -6.65
N ARG A 743 25.01 -25.00 -7.68
CA ARG A 743 23.97 -26.03 -7.59
C ARG A 743 24.49 -27.34 -8.19
N GLY A 744 24.38 -28.44 -7.44
CA GLY A 744 24.80 -29.77 -7.89
C GLY A 744 26.23 -30.17 -7.49
N PRO A 745 26.76 -31.27 -8.06
CA PRO A 745 28.08 -31.79 -7.72
C PRO A 745 29.18 -30.92 -8.34
N LEU A 746 30.10 -30.43 -7.52
CA LEU A 746 31.26 -29.63 -7.93
C LEU A 746 32.56 -30.29 -7.45
N THR A 747 33.65 -30.04 -8.15
CA THR A 747 35.00 -30.44 -7.72
C THR A 747 35.85 -29.20 -7.52
N VAL A 748 36.48 -29.05 -6.36
CA VAL A 748 37.38 -27.95 -6.01
C VAL A 748 38.81 -28.48 -5.93
N SER A 749 39.76 -27.84 -6.61
CA SER A 749 41.18 -28.15 -6.52
C SER A 749 42.01 -26.97 -6.02
N LEU A 750 43.15 -27.27 -5.40
CA LEU A 750 44.17 -26.31 -4.98
C LEU A 750 45.52 -26.74 -5.57
N ALA A 751 46.15 -25.87 -6.36
CA ALA A 751 47.45 -26.11 -6.98
C ALA A 751 48.41 -24.95 -6.67
N ARG A 752 49.72 -25.21 -6.61
CA ARG A 752 50.71 -24.12 -6.58
C ARG A 752 50.79 -23.50 -7.97
N ALA A 753 50.90 -22.18 -8.08
CA ALA A 753 50.99 -21.50 -9.37
C ALA A 753 52.15 -22.08 -10.21
N GLY A 754 51.85 -22.52 -11.44
CA GLY A 754 52.80 -23.20 -12.33
C GLY A 754 53.17 -24.65 -11.94
N GLY A 755 52.51 -25.25 -10.95
CA GLY A 755 52.83 -26.59 -10.44
C GLY A 755 51.64 -27.56 -10.41
N ARG A 756 51.90 -28.79 -9.97
CA ARG A 756 50.87 -29.86 -9.87
C ARG A 756 49.80 -29.56 -8.81
N THR A 757 48.59 -30.08 -9.02
CA THR A 757 47.48 -30.01 -8.05
C THR A 757 47.88 -30.72 -6.75
N LEU A 758 47.72 -30.03 -5.62
CA LEU A 758 48.05 -30.55 -4.29
C LEU A 758 46.86 -31.20 -3.60
N TYR A 759 45.66 -30.69 -3.86
CA TYR A 759 44.41 -31.20 -3.28
C TYR A 759 43.26 -31.12 -4.28
N ARG A 760 42.35 -32.11 -4.23
CA ARG A 760 41.11 -32.15 -5.00
C ARG A 760 39.99 -32.72 -4.13
N ARG A 761 38.84 -32.05 -4.06
CA ARG A 761 37.68 -32.41 -3.22
C ARG A 761 36.39 -32.27 -4.01
N ARG A 762 35.51 -33.28 -3.96
CA ARG A 762 34.15 -33.21 -4.51
C ARG A 762 33.18 -32.72 -3.44
N VAL A 763 32.27 -31.82 -3.78
CA VAL A 763 31.21 -31.30 -2.91
C VAL A 763 29.88 -31.29 -3.64
N ASN A 764 28.78 -31.44 -2.91
CA ASN A 764 27.42 -31.37 -3.46
C ASN A 764 26.73 -30.16 -2.84
N VAL A 765 26.33 -29.18 -3.67
CA VAL A 765 25.69 -27.95 -3.18
C VAL A 765 24.18 -28.03 -3.41
N ARG A 766 23.41 -28.10 -2.32
CA ARG A 766 21.93 -28.17 -2.32
C ARG A 766 21.38 -26.86 -1.73
N LEU A 767 21.29 -25.82 -2.58
CA LEU A 767 20.86 -24.44 -2.25
C LEU A 767 21.73 -23.74 -1.19
N GLY A 768 22.61 -22.84 -1.63
CA GLY A 768 23.48 -22.02 -0.77
C GLY A 768 24.98 -22.18 -1.05
N ALA A 769 25.80 -22.13 0.01
CA ALA A 769 27.26 -22.26 -0.05
C ALA A 769 27.75 -23.57 0.59
N ALA A 770 28.72 -24.25 -0.05
CA ALA A 770 29.43 -25.38 0.55
C ALA A 770 30.88 -25.00 0.91
N ASN A 771 31.33 -25.41 2.09
CA ASN A 771 32.67 -25.10 2.59
C ASN A 771 33.64 -26.28 2.38
N VAL A 772 34.74 -26.04 1.68
CA VAL A 772 35.86 -27.00 1.50
C VAL A 772 37.04 -26.57 2.35
N SER A 773 37.57 -27.48 3.17
CA SER A 773 38.75 -27.22 4.00
C SER A 773 39.98 -27.99 3.49
N PHE A 774 41.11 -27.29 3.34
CA PHE A 774 42.41 -27.87 3.00
C PHE A 774 43.38 -27.79 4.19
N ASN A 775 44.15 -28.85 4.41
CA ASN A 775 45.11 -28.89 5.50
C ASN A 775 46.35 -28.05 5.17
N ALA A 776 46.53 -26.94 5.88
CA ALA A 776 47.61 -26.01 5.65
C ALA A 776 49.00 -26.53 6.09
N ARG A 777 49.10 -27.65 6.84
CA ARG A 777 50.40 -28.21 7.27
C ARG A 777 51.34 -28.62 6.14
N ARG A 778 50.82 -28.88 4.93
CA ARG A 778 51.63 -29.26 3.76
C ARG A 778 51.84 -28.11 2.77
N LEU A 779 51.28 -26.93 3.04
CA LEU A 779 51.41 -25.77 2.16
C LEU A 779 52.64 -24.97 2.59
N ARG A 780 53.52 -24.66 1.63
CA ARG A 780 54.67 -23.75 1.83
C ARG A 780 54.26 -22.32 1.42
N PRO A 781 54.90 -21.26 1.94
CA PRO A 781 54.63 -19.90 1.48
C PRO A 781 54.77 -19.78 -0.04
N GLY A 782 53.81 -19.12 -0.69
CA GLY A 782 53.78 -19.02 -2.15
C GLY A 782 52.41 -18.71 -2.74
N VAL A 783 52.35 -18.62 -4.07
CA VAL A 783 51.12 -18.34 -4.82
C VAL A 783 50.43 -19.66 -5.19
N TYR A 784 49.13 -19.75 -4.91
CA TYR A 784 48.30 -20.91 -5.20
C TYR A 784 47.08 -20.52 -6.05
N ASN A 785 46.62 -21.44 -6.90
CA ASN A 785 45.43 -21.32 -7.72
C ASN A 785 44.35 -22.27 -7.18
N ILE A 786 43.12 -21.77 -7.10
CA ILE A 786 41.93 -22.58 -6.81
C ILE A 786 41.11 -22.71 -8.08
N ALA A 787 40.73 -23.93 -8.44
CA ALA A 787 39.87 -24.18 -9.59
C ALA A 787 38.61 -24.96 -9.18
N VAL A 788 37.46 -24.57 -9.74
CA VAL A 788 36.16 -25.24 -9.53
C VAL A 788 35.68 -25.83 -10.86
N TYR A 789 35.27 -27.10 -10.82
CA TYR A 789 34.82 -27.87 -11.99
C TYR A 789 33.40 -28.40 -11.77
N SER A 790 32.55 -28.27 -12.78
CA SER A 790 31.28 -29.02 -12.89
C SER A 790 31.51 -30.31 -13.70
N PRO A 791 30.94 -31.46 -13.32
CA PRO A 791 31.02 -32.70 -14.08
C PRO A 791 30.20 -32.66 -15.40
N HIS A 792 29.31 -31.68 -15.55
CA HIS A 792 28.57 -31.42 -16.80
C HIS A 792 28.76 -29.94 -17.20
N PRO A 793 29.93 -29.55 -17.73
CA PRO A 793 30.14 -28.20 -18.22
C PRO A 793 29.36 -27.98 -19.52
N LEU A 794 28.87 -26.76 -19.75
CA LEU A 794 28.35 -26.37 -21.06
C LEU A 794 29.47 -26.49 -22.11
N PRO A 795 29.17 -26.81 -23.38
CA PRO A 795 30.18 -26.85 -24.44
C PRO A 795 30.95 -25.53 -24.50
N GLY A 796 32.27 -25.57 -24.35
CA GLY A 796 33.14 -24.38 -24.33
C GLY A 796 33.40 -23.75 -22.94
N ALA A 797 32.72 -24.19 -21.88
CA ALA A 797 32.96 -23.68 -20.53
C ALA A 797 34.19 -24.35 -19.87
N GLY A 798 35.27 -23.58 -19.70
CA GLY A 798 36.45 -23.99 -18.92
C GLY A 798 36.24 -23.90 -17.39
N PRO A 799 37.20 -24.36 -16.57
CA PRO A 799 37.12 -24.22 -15.13
C PRO A 799 37.16 -22.76 -14.69
N LEU A 800 36.39 -22.42 -13.66
CA LEU A 800 36.53 -21.12 -13.00
C LEU A 800 37.80 -21.16 -12.13
N VAL A 801 38.82 -20.39 -12.50
CA VAL A 801 40.11 -20.33 -11.79
C VAL A 801 40.24 -18.99 -11.08
N LEU A 802 40.30 -19.04 -9.75
CA LEU A 802 40.77 -17.92 -8.94
C LEU A 802 42.29 -17.96 -8.91
N THR A 803 42.91 -17.07 -9.69
CA THR A 803 44.36 -16.98 -9.77
C THR A 803 44.88 -16.19 -8.57
N ALA A 804 45.78 -16.82 -7.81
CA ALA A 804 46.58 -16.27 -6.71
C ALA A 804 45.91 -16.02 -5.33
N LEU A 805 45.95 -17.04 -4.48
CA LEU A 805 46.08 -16.87 -3.03
C LEU A 805 47.57 -16.83 -2.65
N ARG A 806 48.01 -15.74 -2.02
CA ARG A 806 49.33 -15.65 -1.39
C ARG A 806 49.21 -16.14 0.04
N LEU A 807 49.70 -17.36 0.30
CA LEU A 807 49.72 -18.00 1.63
C LEU A 807 51.00 -17.71 2.41
#